data_AF-A0AAD0UQP1-F1
#
_entry.id   AF-A0AAD0UQP1-F1
#
_cell.length_a   1.000
_cell.length_b   1.000
_cell.length_c   1.000
_cell.angle_alpha   90.00
_cell.angle_beta   90.00
_cell.angle_gamma   90.00
#
_symmetry.space_group_name_H-M   'P 1'
#
loop_
_entity.id
_entity.type
_entity.pdbx_description
1 polymer ?
#
loop_
_entity_poly.entity_id
_entity_poly.type
_entity_poly.pdbx_seq_one_letter_code
_entity_poly.pdbx_strand_id
1 'polypeptide(L)'
;MRKDKSAEGPKRIFWRTIFILWISTWIQGCDSNSSTNDSRAILPLALNQFGWNADAANNLRRNASSFFMTTQSSSLPLSTDGRYIVDSGQNRFRLKSVNWYGASDTQYVVAGLDKQPIEHIVSLIQEWGFNSVRLPFSNLMLHRTEPVSNESVAANPQFFGKTPLEVYDATVQALTSAGIIVILNNHTTFSEWCCGYDYNGLWYHTGSSFAYNQTVEMWQADWLTMIRRYKNNPFVAGADLRNEVRTMRKGDTHIPDSPNWGMNDQNDWHKASQDMGVLITQENPNILVVVEGINWWGLIPVLGSGERPHLKPIKDLPVHLPLSNKLVYAAHNYAYIGPNHNGDDSTSGNNIKYRDMDENTFKSTVFNEWGYVVTPETYYSAPVWLSEFGASPSNSGATDQEWLRRLTDVLIERDMDFAYWPLNGNDEWGLLSSDWSRTLKSDWRFQHLNRLLSTTGRSGAIHENHFSNLSIGGGNDNSSTLTNDWDNGANKGTCPDGYRLNGLSPNQKALCTDIGTGNLWNPNRNYNVQAVYETSTRYHGTGDWAGGFTKYECPTNFYVSGFSKRYWGTSGILCASSNRNLSNSCRTIWFDRGDNRTSVKGGDWAFGSYKGQCSDNEYVGGIAQRNGGASALLCCRINP
;
A
#
# COMPACT_ATOMS: atom_id res chain seq x y z
N MET A 1 -44.29 -50.86 -30.74
CA MET A 1 -43.15 -50.47 -29.87
C MET A 1 -42.39 -49.33 -30.54
N ARG A 2 -42.04 -48.35 -29.70
CA ARG A 2 -41.23 -47.13 -29.85
C ARG A 2 -40.60 -46.79 -31.22
N LYS A 3 -40.87 -45.54 -31.65
CA LYS A 3 -40.01 -44.74 -32.53
C LYS A 3 -39.20 -43.76 -31.67
N ASP A 4 -37.89 -43.73 -31.92
CA ASP A 4 -36.98 -42.69 -31.48
C ASP A 4 -37.22 -41.36 -32.21
N LYS A 5 -37.04 -40.25 -31.49
CA LYS A 5 -36.70 -38.94 -32.03
C LYS A 5 -35.72 -38.25 -31.07
N SER A 6 -34.47 -38.14 -31.47
CA SER A 6 -33.48 -37.23 -30.88
C SER A 6 -32.87 -36.37 -31.99
N ALA A 7 -33.25 -35.09 -32.01
CA ALA A 7 -32.50 -33.97 -32.57
C ALA A 7 -33.31 -32.68 -32.33
N GLU A 8 -32.91 -31.87 -31.36
CA GLU A 8 -33.01 -30.39 -31.33
C GLU A 8 -32.60 -29.84 -29.92
N GLY A 9 -31.31 -29.54 -29.76
CA GLY A 9 -30.78 -28.55 -28.80
C GLY A 9 -30.27 -27.32 -29.60
N PRO A 10 -29.37 -26.45 -29.13
CA PRO A 10 -29.14 -25.77 -27.84
C PRO A 10 -29.72 -24.33 -27.84
N LYS A 11 -30.44 -23.91 -28.89
CA LYS A 11 -30.93 -22.52 -29.05
C LYS A 11 -31.97 -22.10 -28.00
N ARG A 12 -32.73 -23.02 -27.42
CA ARG A 12 -33.76 -22.71 -26.40
C ARG A 12 -33.21 -22.35 -25.01
N ILE A 13 -31.97 -22.74 -24.69
CA ILE A 13 -31.35 -22.44 -23.39
C ILE A 13 -30.80 -21.00 -23.41
N PHE A 14 -30.20 -20.58 -24.52
CA PHE A 14 -29.66 -19.23 -24.70
C PHE A 14 -30.73 -18.12 -24.57
N TRP A 15 -31.90 -18.32 -25.20
CA TRP A 15 -33.02 -17.36 -25.10
C TRP A 15 -33.69 -17.33 -23.72
N ARG A 16 -33.61 -18.42 -22.94
CA ARG A 16 -34.16 -18.48 -21.58
C ARG A 16 -33.32 -17.70 -20.58
N THR A 17 -32.00 -17.71 -20.72
CA THR A 17 -31.08 -16.95 -19.86
C THR A 17 -31.19 -15.44 -20.12
N ILE A 18 -31.32 -15.03 -21.38
CA ILE A 18 -31.53 -13.62 -21.76
C ILE A 18 -32.87 -13.10 -21.21
N PHE A 19 -33.94 -13.90 -21.26
CA PHE A 19 -35.26 -13.49 -20.76
C PHE A 19 -35.28 -13.30 -19.23
N ILE A 20 -34.51 -14.10 -18.49
CA ILE A 20 -34.35 -13.95 -17.03
C ILE A 20 -33.57 -12.67 -16.69
N LEU A 21 -32.50 -12.37 -17.41
CA LEU A 21 -31.71 -11.13 -17.26
C LEU A 21 -32.52 -9.85 -17.59
N TRP A 22 -33.47 -9.95 -18.53
CA TRP A 22 -34.33 -8.83 -18.91
C TRP A 22 -35.42 -8.54 -17.87
N ILE A 23 -35.97 -9.57 -17.23
CA ILE A 23 -36.95 -9.41 -16.14
C ILE A 23 -36.29 -8.85 -14.88
N SER A 24 -35.07 -9.28 -14.53
CA SER A 24 -34.36 -8.77 -13.35
C SER A 24 -33.93 -7.31 -13.48
N THR A 25 -33.55 -6.87 -14.69
CA THR A 25 -33.27 -5.44 -14.97
C THR A 25 -34.54 -4.58 -14.97
N TRP A 26 -35.68 -5.13 -15.39
CA TRP A 26 -36.97 -4.42 -15.32
C TRP A 26 -37.47 -4.25 -13.88
N ILE A 27 -37.27 -5.24 -13.01
CA ILE A 27 -37.62 -5.18 -11.58
C ILE A 27 -36.74 -4.14 -10.85
N GLN A 28 -35.43 -4.08 -11.14
CA GLN A 28 -34.54 -3.05 -10.56
C GLN A 28 -34.90 -1.63 -11.00
N GLY A 29 -35.47 -1.45 -12.20
CA GLY A 29 -35.94 -0.15 -12.67
C GLY A 29 -37.18 0.38 -11.95
N CYS A 30 -38.02 -0.51 -11.41
CA CYS A 30 -39.29 -0.13 -10.77
C CYS A 30 -39.16 0.26 -9.29
N ASP A 31 -38.07 -0.13 -8.61
CA ASP A 31 -37.85 0.17 -7.17
C ASP A 31 -37.28 1.57 -6.91
N SER A 32 -37.06 2.39 -7.95
CA SER A 32 -36.52 3.74 -7.80
C SER A 32 -37.56 4.85 -7.58
N ASN A 33 -38.85 4.53 -7.52
CA ASN A 33 -39.91 5.51 -7.24
C ASN A 33 -41.18 4.85 -6.64
N SER A 34 -41.20 4.59 -5.34
CA SER A 34 -42.39 4.84 -4.47
C SER A 34 -42.17 4.32 -3.05
N SER A 35 -42.53 5.16 -2.07
CA SER A 35 -42.59 4.82 -0.66
C SER A 35 -43.96 4.25 -0.30
N THR A 36 -44.17 2.93 -0.42
CA THR A 36 -45.23 2.21 0.31
C THR A 36 -44.99 0.69 0.28
N ASN A 37 -45.01 0.07 1.46
CA ASN A 37 -45.04 -1.37 1.66
C ASN A 37 -46.34 -1.98 1.09
N ASP A 38 -46.30 -2.62 -0.07
CA ASP A 38 -47.25 -3.70 -0.41
C ASP A 38 -46.83 -4.49 -1.67
N SER A 39 -45.87 -5.41 -1.51
CA SER A 39 -45.44 -6.33 -2.59
C SER A 39 -45.65 -7.81 -2.24
N ARG A 40 -46.71 -8.13 -1.47
CA ARG A 40 -47.10 -9.52 -1.14
C ARG A 40 -48.21 -10.13 -1.99
N ALA A 41 -48.72 -9.48 -3.05
CA ALA A 41 -49.90 -9.96 -3.77
C ALA A 41 -49.73 -10.31 -5.27
N ILE A 42 -48.56 -10.16 -5.89
CA ILE A 42 -48.44 -10.29 -7.37
C ILE A 42 -47.83 -11.63 -7.84
N LEU A 43 -47.17 -12.40 -6.97
CA LEU A 43 -46.57 -13.69 -7.37
C LEU A 43 -47.50 -14.92 -7.52
N PRO A 44 -48.73 -15.02 -6.96
CA PRO A 44 -49.50 -16.26 -7.11
C PRO A 44 -50.31 -16.38 -8.41
N LEU A 45 -50.43 -15.32 -9.23
CA LEU A 45 -51.29 -15.35 -10.43
C LEU A 45 -50.56 -15.77 -11.72
N ALA A 46 -49.23 -15.71 -11.78
CA ALA A 46 -48.45 -16.07 -12.97
C ALA A 46 -48.02 -17.55 -13.03
N LEU A 47 -48.11 -18.29 -11.92
CA LEU A 47 -47.56 -19.66 -11.81
C LEU A 47 -48.55 -20.79 -12.13
N ASN A 48 -49.83 -20.50 -12.39
CA ASN A 48 -50.83 -21.52 -12.72
C ASN A 48 -51.02 -21.79 -14.23
N GLN A 49 -50.31 -21.08 -15.13
CA GLN A 49 -50.45 -21.30 -16.58
C GLN A 49 -49.39 -22.21 -17.21
N PHE A 50 -48.36 -22.65 -16.46
CA PHE A 50 -47.25 -23.43 -17.04
C PHE A 50 -46.89 -24.74 -16.30
N GLY A 51 -47.63 -25.14 -15.27
CA GLY A 51 -47.55 -26.51 -14.71
C GLY A 51 -46.19 -26.90 -14.13
N TRP A 52 -45.61 -26.08 -13.24
CA TRP A 52 -44.35 -26.42 -12.57
C TRP A 52 -44.62 -27.00 -11.17
N ASN A 53 -44.13 -28.22 -10.90
CA ASN A 53 -44.20 -28.84 -9.59
C ASN A 53 -43.32 -28.10 -8.56
N ALA A 54 -43.83 -27.98 -7.34
CA ALA A 54 -43.22 -27.23 -6.23
C ALA A 54 -41.77 -27.66 -5.88
N ASP A 55 -41.37 -28.89 -6.24
CA ASP A 55 -40.03 -29.41 -5.96
C ASP A 55 -38.95 -28.89 -6.92
N ALA A 56 -39.30 -28.49 -8.15
CA ALA A 56 -38.36 -27.88 -9.09
C ALA A 56 -38.01 -26.43 -8.70
N ALA A 57 -38.97 -25.70 -8.13
CA ALA A 57 -38.78 -24.34 -7.65
C ALA A 57 -37.89 -24.27 -6.40
N ASN A 58 -37.95 -25.27 -5.52
CA ASN A 58 -37.12 -25.34 -4.32
C ASN A 58 -35.65 -25.71 -4.62
N ASN A 59 -35.39 -26.53 -5.64
CA ASN A 59 -34.01 -26.81 -6.08
C ASN A 59 -33.36 -25.64 -6.83
N LEU A 60 -34.15 -24.87 -7.61
CA LEU A 60 -33.68 -23.62 -8.21
C LEU A 60 -33.40 -22.54 -7.15
N ARG A 61 -34.19 -22.47 -6.07
CA ARG A 61 -33.90 -21.59 -4.93
C ARG A 61 -32.65 -22.01 -4.15
N ARG A 62 -32.41 -23.31 -3.93
CA ARG A 62 -31.18 -23.78 -3.25
C ARG A 62 -29.90 -23.57 -4.07
N ASN A 63 -29.97 -23.69 -5.40
CA ASN A 63 -28.82 -23.44 -6.28
C ASN A 63 -28.64 -21.95 -6.67
N ALA A 64 -29.68 -21.13 -6.54
CA ALA A 64 -29.54 -19.68 -6.68
C ALA A 64 -28.99 -19.03 -5.40
N SER A 65 -29.31 -19.57 -4.22
CA SER A 65 -28.78 -19.05 -2.94
C SER A 65 -27.30 -19.37 -2.68
N SER A 66 -26.65 -20.19 -3.49
CA SER A 66 -25.21 -20.49 -3.40
C SER A 66 -24.33 -19.69 -4.39
N PHE A 67 -24.92 -18.81 -5.21
CA PHE A 67 -24.20 -18.02 -6.21
C PHE A 67 -24.37 -16.50 -6.09
N PHE A 68 -25.09 -16.01 -5.09
CA PHE A 68 -25.04 -14.60 -4.72
C PHE A 68 -24.07 -14.43 -3.55
N MET A 69 -22.77 -14.38 -3.86
CA MET A 69 -21.95 -13.44 -3.11
C MET A 69 -22.61 -12.08 -3.35
N THR A 70 -23.22 -11.51 -2.32
CA THR A 70 -23.36 -10.06 -2.26
C THR A 70 -21.93 -9.53 -2.31
N THR A 71 -21.42 -9.28 -3.50
CA THR A 71 -20.30 -8.37 -3.68
C THR A 71 -20.83 -7.06 -3.14
N GLN A 72 -20.50 -6.77 -1.88
CA GLN A 72 -20.53 -5.40 -1.42
C GLN A 72 -19.60 -4.70 -2.40
N SER A 73 -20.18 -3.97 -3.36
CA SER A 73 -19.42 -3.21 -4.33
C SER A 73 -18.52 -2.30 -3.52
N SER A 74 -17.24 -2.67 -3.40
CA SER A 74 -16.27 -1.88 -2.66
C SER A 74 -16.30 -0.48 -3.23
N SER A 75 -16.56 0.48 -2.36
CA SER A 75 -16.68 1.87 -2.77
C SER A 75 -15.27 2.43 -2.96
N LEU A 76 -14.96 2.96 -4.13
CA LEU A 76 -13.65 3.55 -4.45
C LEU A 76 -13.69 5.07 -4.26
N PRO A 77 -12.56 5.74 -3.97
CA PRO A 77 -11.18 5.22 -3.96
C PRO A 77 -10.79 4.48 -2.67
N LEU A 78 -9.67 3.75 -2.73
CA LEU A 78 -9.06 3.14 -1.55
C LEU A 78 -8.24 4.16 -0.74
N SER A 79 -8.13 3.93 0.56
CA SER A 79 -7.23 4.65 1.49
C SER A 79 -6.71 3.70 2.56
N THR A 80 -5.96 4.21 3.52
CA THR A 80 -5.48 3.46 4.68
C THR A 80 -6.02 4.05 5.98
N ASP A 81 -6.30 3.17 6.94
CA ASP A 81 -6.68 3.51 8.32
C ASP A 81 -5.92 2.55 9.25
N GLY A 82 -4.99 3.12 10.02
CA GLY A 82 -3.95 2.40 10.74
C GLY A 82 -3.24 1.36 9.87
N ARG A 83 -3.36 0.08 10.24
CA ARG A 83 -2.70 -1.05 9.57
C ARG A 83 -3.53 -1.70 8.46
N TYR A 84 -4.65 -1.10 8.07
CA TYR A 84 -5.61 -1.65 7.12
C TYR A 84 -5.77 -0.77 5.88
N ILE A 85 -5.99 -1.41 4.73
CA ILE A 85 -6.54 -0.75 3.54
C ILE A 85 -8.07 -0.73 3.69
N VAL A 86 -8.68 0.41 3.41
CA VAL A 86 -10.12 0.64 3.52
C VAL A 86 -10.69 1.19 2.21
N ASP A 87 -11.97 0.93 1.99
CA ASP A 87 -12.76 1.51 0.92
C ASP A 87 -13.26 2.92 1.29
N SER A 88 -13.89 3.63 0.37
CA SER A 88 -14.37 5.01 0.61
C SER A 88 -15.46 5.11 1.67
N GLY A 89 -16.11 3.99 2.00
CA GLY A 89 -17.06 3.84 3.09
C GLY A 89 -16.42 3.45 4.43
N GLN A 90 -15.10 3.51 4.53
CA GLN A 90 -14.29 3.11 5.70
C GLN A 90 -14.35 1.62 6.03
N ASN A 91 -14.79 0.77 5.11
CA ASN A 91 -14.82 -0.67 5.34
C ASN A 91 -13.47 -1.29 4.98
N ARG A 92 -13.02 -2.29 5.75
CA ARG A 92 -11.82 -3.07 5.41
C ARG A 92 -11.91 -3.62 3.99
N PHE A 93 -10.95 -3.24 3.15
CA PHE A 93 -10.74 -3.83 1.83
C PHE A 93 -9.43 -4.62 1.84
N ARG A 94 -9.49 -5.95 1.79
CA ARG A 94 -8.31 -6.81 1.75
C ARG A 94 -7.91 -7.08 0.31
N LEU A 95 -6.68 -6.73 -0.07
CA LEU A 95 -6.10 -7.11 -1.35
C LEU A 95 -5.81 -8.61 -1.35
N LYS A 96 -6.53 -9.33 -2.20
CA LYS A 96 -6.30 -10.72 -2.58
C LYS A 96 -5.77 -10.68 -4.00
N SER A 97 -4.48 -10.45 -4.13
CA SER A 97 -3.86 -10.14 -5.42
C SER A 97 -3.17 -11.33 -6.05
N VAL A 98 -2.97 -11.26 -7.36
CA VAL A 98 -2.05 -12.10 -8.12
C VAL A 98 -1.15 -11.22 -8.99
N ASN A 99 0.09 -11.64 -9.23
CA ASN A 99 1.00 -10.98 -10.16
C ASN A 99 0.74 -11.48 -11.58
N TRP A 100 0.54 -10.57 -12.54
CA TRP A 100 0.45 -10.89 -13.97
C TRP A 100 1.53 -10.14 -14.74
N TYR A 101 2.71 -10.76 -14.87
CA TYR A 101 3.87 -10.13 -15.47
C TYR A 101 3.96 -10.34 -16.99
N GLY A 102 4.92 -9.64 -17.61
CA GLY A 102 5.31 -9.82 -19.02
C GLY A 102 5.59 -8.50 -19.71
N ALA A 103 4.82 -7.45 -19.39
CA ALA A 103 5.03 -6.11 -19.94
C ALA A 103 6.33 -5.44 -19.43
N SER A 104 6.83 -5.91 -18.29
CA SER A 104 8.17 -5.62 -17.77
C SER A 104 9.32 -6.26 -18.55
N ASP A 105 9.02 -7.28 -19.35
CA ASP A 105 10.04 -8.19 -19.90
C ASP A 105 10.30 -7.88 -21.37
N THR A 106 11.16 -8.67 -22.01
CA THR A 106 11.67 -8.44 -23.38
C THR A 106 10.60 -8.46 -24.48
N GLN A 107 9.40 -9.00 -24.20
CA GLN A 107 8.26 -8.97 -25.12
C GLN A 107 7.42 -7.69 -24.99
N TYR A 108 7.59 -6.92 -23.91
CA TYR A 108 6.85 -5.68 -23.65
C TYR A 108 5.32 -5.87 -23.59
N VAL A 109 4.84 -7.10 -23.40
CA VAL A 109 3.41 -7.46 -23.40
C VAL A 109 3.14 -8.41 -22.24
N VAL A 110 2.01 -8.21 -21.55
CA VAL A 110 1.58 -9.13 -20.49
C VAL A 110 1.44 -10.55 -21.06
N ALA A 111 1.96 -11.54 -20.34
CA ALA A 111 2.06 -12.88 -20.90
C ALA A 111 0.67 -13.52 -21.11
N GLY A 112 0.58 -14.46 -22.05
CA GLY A 112 -0.63 -15.25 -22.30
C GLY A 112 -1.55 -14.72 -23.39
N LEU A 113 -1.36 -13.48 -23.85
CA LEU A 113 -2.15 -12.90 -24.94
C LEU A 113 -1.89 -13.58 -26.30
N ASP A 114 -0.82 -14.36 -26.42
CA ASP A 114 -0.54 -15.25 -27.53
C ASP A 114 -1.32 -16.58 -27.46
N LYS A 115 -1.80 -16.96 -26.27
CA LYS A 115 -2.45 -18.26 -26.02
C LYS A 115 -3.96 -18.15 -25.87
N GLN A 116 -4.46 -17.14 -25.18
CA GLN A 116 -5.88 -17.01 -24.84
C GLN A 116 -6.40 -15.58 -25.03
N PRO A 117 -7.71 -15.40 -25.32
CA PRO A 117 -8.34 -14.10 -25.28
C PRO A 117 -8.19 -13.46 -23.91
N ILE A 118 -7.98 -12.14 -23.88
CA ILE A 118 -7.75 -11.39 -22.64
C ILE A 118 -8.91 -11.57 -21.64
N GLU A 119 -10.15 -11.64 -22.13
CA GLU A 119 -11.34 -11.84 -21.30
C GLU A 119 -11.33 -13.21 -20.60
N HIS A 120 -10.75 -14.23 -21.24
CA HIS A 120 -10.61 -15.54 -20.62
C HIS A 120 -9.63 -15.47 -19.45
N ILE A 121 -8.46 -14.87 -19.64
CA ILE A 121 -7.46 -14.71 -18.58
C ILE A 121 -8.03 -13.91 -17.41
N VAL A 122 -8.72 -12.81 -17.68
CA VAL A 122 -9.40 -12.00 -16.65
C VAL A 122 -10.48 -12.81 -15.91
N SER A 123 -11.26 -13.64 -16.62
CA SER A 123 -12.27 -14.50 -15.99
C SER A 123 -11.65 -15.53 -15.06
N LEU A 124 -10.46 -16.06 -15.39
CA LEU A 124 -9.73 -16.98 -14.50
C LEU A 124 -9.36 -16.28 -13.20
N ILE A 125 -8.87 -15.03 -13.25
CA ILE A 125 -8.50 -14.27 -12.04
C ILE A 125 -9.71 -14.16 -11.08
N GLN A 126 -10.89 -13.84 -11.61
CA GLN A 126 -12.13 -13.79 -10.82
C GLN A 126 -12.55 -15.18 -10.30
N GLU A 127 -12.46 -16.21 -11.15
CA GLU A 127 -12.84 -17.59 -10.81
C GLU A 127 -11.95 -18.19 -9.71
N TRP A 128 -10.67 -17.80 -9.67
CA TRP A 128 -9.77 -18.14 -8.58
C TRP A 128 -10.05 -17.36 -7.29
N GLY A 129 -10.86 -16.31 -7.33
CA GLY A 129 -11.25 -15.52 -6.15
C GLY A 129 -10.30 -14.37 -5.82
N PHE A 130 -9.40 -14.01 -6.73
CA PHE A 130 -8.61 -12.78 -6.61
C PHE A 130 -9.49 -11.56 -6.92
N ASN A 131 -9.25 -10.45 -6.21
CA ASN A 131 -9.97 -9.18 -6.41
C ASN A 131 -9.06 -8.06 -6.94
N SER A 132 -7.77 -8.37 -7.14
CA SER A 132 -6.76 -7.39 -7.51
C SER A 132 -5.62 -8.04 -8.28
N VAL A 133 -4.91 -7.24 -9.08
CA VAL A 133 -3.73 -7.64 -9.85
C VAL A 133 -2.61 -6.64 -9.64
N ARG A 134 -1.42 -7.15 -9.27
CA ARG A 134 -0.16 -6.42 -9.38
C ARG A 134 0.30 -6.56 -10.84
N LEU A 135 0.44 -5.43 -11.54
CA LEU A 135 0.66 -5.40 -12.99
C LEU A 135 2.03 -4.77 -13.33
N PRO A 136 3.09 -5.58 -13.40
CA PRO A 136 4.43 -5.15 -13.79
C PRO A 136 4.49 -4.45 -15.15
N PHE A 137 5.21 -3.32 -15.21
CA PHE A 137 5.66 -2.68 -16.44
C PHE A 137 7.15 -2.32 -16.33
N SER A 138 7.79 -2.04 -17.47
CA SER A 138 9.15 -1.50 -17.49
C SER A 138 9.18 -0.06 -17.97
N ASN A 139 10.14 0.74 -17.51
CA ASN A 139 10.28 2.11 -18.02
C ASN A 139 10.54 2.13 -19.53
N LEU A 140 11.45 1.28 -20.02
CA LEU A 140 11.75 1.18 -21.45
C LEU A 140 10.49 0.88 -22.29
N MET A 141 9.58 0.03 -21.81
CA MET A 141 8.31 -0.27 -22.49
C MET A 141 7.47 0.99 -22.76
N LEU A 142 7.45 1.95 -21.82
CA LEU A 142 6.66 3.19 -21.97
C LEU A 142 7.12 4.06 -23.15
N HIS A 143 8.39 3.93 -23.54
CA HIS A 143 9.02 4.71 -24.61
C HIS A 143 9.09 3.95 -25.95
N ARG A 144 8.57 2.72 -26.01
CA ARG A 144 8.51 1.94 -27.25
C ARG A 144 7.34 2.38 -28.13
N THR A 145 7.67 2.85 -29.33
CA THR A 145 6.68 3.24 -30.36
C THR A 145 6.43 2.16 -31.40
N GLU A 146 7.28 1.14 -31.47
CA GLU A 146 7.10 0.02 -32.39
C GLU A 146 5.96 -0.87 -31.91
N PRO A 147 5.09 -1.36 -32.83
CA PRO A 147 4.06 -2.31 -32.47
C PRO A 147 4.63 -3.59 -31.86
N VAL A 148 3.83 -4.21 -30.98
CA VAL A 148 4.12 -5.55 -30.46
C VAL A 148 4.08 -6.56 -31.60
N SER A 149 4.80 -7.68 -31.46
CA SER A 149 4.73 -8.75 -32.46
C SER A 149 3.31 -9.35 -32.50
N ASN A 150 2.81 -9.68 -33.70
CA ASN A 150 1.50 -10.32 -33.83
C ASN A 150 1.48 -11.69 -33.13
N GLU A 151 2.62 -12.36 -33.07
CA GLU A 151 2.82 -13.63 -32.37
C GLU A 151 2.58 -13.48 -30.86
N SER A 152 3.08 -12.41 -30.23
CA SER A 152 2.91 -12.13 -28.80
C SER A 152 1.46 -11.84 -28.41
N VAL A 153 0.58 -11.52 -29.36
CA VAL A 153 -0.85 -11.25 -29.15
C VAL A 153 -1.74 -12.08 -30.08
N ALA A 154 -1.27 -13.25 -30.53
CA ALA A 154 -1.94 -14.04 -31.56
C ALA A 154 -3.39 -14.43 -31.23
N ALA A 155 -3.73 -14.62 -29.95
CA ALA A 155 -5.09 -14.91 -29.50
C ALA A 155 -5.96 -13.65 -29.34
N ASN A 156 -5.39 -12.46 -29.55
CA ASN A 156 -6.03 -11.15 -29.45
C ASN A 156 -5.74 -10.29 -30.69
N PRO A 157 -6.26 -10.65 -31.89
CA PRO A 157 -5.97 -9.95 -33.15
C PRO A 157 -6.35 -8.46 -33.16
N GLN A 158 -7.25 -8.03 -32.28
CA GLN A 158 -7.59 -6.62 -32.06
C GLN A 158 -6.42 -5.77 -31.55
N PHE A 159 -5.32 -6.41 -31.13
CA PHE A 159 -4.08 -5.75 -30.70
C PHE A 159 -3.01 -5.68 -31.79
N PHE A 160 -3.25 -6.22 -33.00
CA PHE A 160 -2.30 -6.10 -34.10
C PHE A 160 -2.06 -4.62 -34.46
N GLY A 161 -0.78 -4.24 -34.59
CA GLY A 161 -0.37 -2.87 -34.86
C GLY A 161 -0.38 -1.93 -33.65
N LYS A 162 -0.75 -2.41 -32.45
CA LYS A 162 -0.68 -1.60 -31.22
C LYS A 162 0.72 -1.59 -30.63
N THR A 163 1.09 -0.46 -30.05
CA THR A 163 2.30 -0.32 -29.21
C THR A 163 2.16 -1.09 -27.90
N PRO A 164 3.28 -1.41 -27.22
CA PRO A 164 3.26 -2.01 -25.89
C PRO A 164 2.34 -1.29 -24.90
N LEU A 165 2.41 0.05 -24.83
CA LEU A 165 1.61 0.84 -23.89
C LEU A 165 0.11 0.76 -24.21
N GLU A 166 -0.28 0.72 -25.48
CA GLU A 166 -1.68 0.53 -25.85
C GLU A 166 -2.22 -0.88 -25.51
N VAL A 167 -1.38 -1.92 -25.58
CA VAL A 167 -1.76 -3.27 -25.14
C VAL A 167 -1.89 -3.34 -23.62
N TYR A 168 -1.02 -2.64 -22.90
CA TYR A 168 -1.12 -2.49 -21.44
C TYR A 168 -2.36 -1.70 -21.03
N ASP A 169 -2.71 -0.62 -21.75
CA ASP A 169 -3.97 0.12 -21.58
C ASP A 169 -5.19 -0.79 -21.74
N ALA A 170 -5.20 -1.63 -22.79
CA ALA A 170 -6.27 -2.60 -23.00
C ALA A 170 -6.34 -3.64 -21.88
N THR A 171 -5.20 -4.03 -21.31
CA THR A 171 -5.13 -4.95 -20.18
C THR A 171 -5.69 -4.34 -18.90
N VAL A 172 -5.28 -3.11 -18.58
CA VAL A 172 -5.86 -2.34 -17.47
C VAL A 172 -7.36 -2.18 -17.66
N GLN A 173 -7.81 -1.86 -18.87
CA GLN A 173 -9.24 -1.73 -19.16
C GLN A 173 -10.00 -3.05 -18.96
N ALA A 174 -9.47 -4.18 -19.42
CA ALA A 174 -10.10 -5.49 -19.26
C ALA A 174 -10.23 -5.89 -17.78
N LEU A 175 -9.17 -5.70 -16.99
CA LEU A 175 -9.17 -5.96 -15.54
C LEU A 175 -10.19 -5.07 -14.82
N THR A 176 -10.13 -3.76 -15.05
CA THR A 176 -10.98 -2.79 -14.34
C THR A 176 -12.45 -2.89 -14.75
N SER A 177 -12.75 -3.23 -16.01
CA SER A 177 -14.13 -3.51 -16.47
C SER A 177 -14.73 -4.75 -15.80
N ALA A 178 -13.88 -5.69 -15.36
CA ALA A 178 -14.27 -6.85 -14.58
C ALA A 178 -14.34 -6.57 -13.05
N GLY A 179 -14.14 -5.31 -12.64
CA GLY A 179 -14.16 -4.92 -11.23
C GLY A 179 -12.91 -5.33 -10.44
N ILE A 180 -11.82 -5.68 -11.13
CA ILE A 180 -10.55 -6.07 -10.51
C ILE A 180 -9.72 -4.81 -10.27
N ILE A 181 -9.20 -4.64 -9.05
CA ILE A 181 -8.28 -3.56 -8.71
C ILE A 181 -6.94 -3.79 -9.38
N VAL A 182 -6.38 -2.75 -10.00
CA VAL A 182 -5.04 -2.78 -10.58
C VAL A 182 -4.09 -1.98 -9.68
N ILE A 183 -2.99 -2.62 -9.30
CA ILE A 183 -1.84 -1.97 -8.68
C ILE A 183 -0.73 -1.97 -9.73
N LEU A 184 -0.39 -0.78 -10.25
CA LEU A 184 0.69 -0.62 -11.21
C LEU A 184 2.02 -0.88 -10.52
N ASN A 185 2.92 -1.62 -11.14
CA ASN A 185 4.23 -1.89 -10.57
C ASN A 185 5.36 -1.53 -11.54
N ASN A 186 6.22 -0.60 -11.14
CA ASN A 186 7.45 -0.29 -11.88
C ASN A 186 8.48 -1.38 -11.58
N HIS A 187 8.54 -2.37 -12.48
CA HIS A 187 9.23 -3.63 -12.22
C HIS A 187 10.69 -3.61 -12.66
N THR A 188 10.96 -3.00 -13.81
CA THR A 188 12.30 -2.89 -14.39
C THR A 188 12.48 -1.54 -15.09
N THR A 189 13.71 -1.02 -15.09
CA THR A 189 14.15 0.08 -15.93
C THR A 189 14.37 -0.43 -17.36
N PHE A 190 15.25 -1.42 -17.49
CA PHE A 190 15.57 -2.12 -18.73
C PHE A 190 14.80 -3.43 -18.80
N SER A 191 14.09 -3.68 -19.91
CA SER A 191 13.17 -4.82 -20.00
C SER A 191 13.93 -6.14 -20.14
N GLU A 192 13.94 -6.92 -19.07
CA GLU A 192 14.58 -8.23 -18.95
C GLU A 192 13.93 -9.04 -17.81
N TRP A 193 14.25 -10.32 -17.71
CA TRP A 193 13.94 -11.11 -16.52
C TRP A 193 14.90 -10.71 -15.40
N CYS A 194 14.35 -10.08 -14.36
CA CYS A 194 15.08 -9.72 -13.13
C CYS A 194 15.13 -10.96 -12.18
N CYS A 195 15.67 -10.94 -10.97
CA CYS A 195 16.10 -9.83 -10.12
C CYS A 195 17.44 -10.16 -9.46
N GLY A 196 18.45 -10.40 -10.30
CA GLY A 196 19.80 -10.76 -9.86
C GLY A 196 20.71 -9.54 -9.73
N TYR A 197 21.99 -9.75 -10.01
CA TYR A 197 22.98 -8.68 -10.17
C TYR A 197 22.93 -8.11 -11.59
N ASP A 198 21.89 -7.31 -11.83
CA ASP A 198 21.46 -6.80 -13.13
C ASP A 198 21.52 -5.25 -13.20
N TYR A 199 20.73 -4.62 -14.07
CA TYR A 199 20.63 -3.15 -14.24
C TYR A 199 19.35 -2.55 -13.65
N ASN A 200 18.64 -3.33 -12.85
CA ASN A 200 17.26 -3.11 -12.42
C ASN A 200 17.11 -3.14 -10.90
N GLY A 201 18.17 -2.96 -10.12
CA GLY A 201 18.07 -2.93 -8.66
C GLY A 201 17.72 -1.56 -8.06
N LEU A 202 18.02 -0.46 -8.77
CA LEU A 202 17.64 0.90 -8.37
C LEU A 202 16.57 1.48 -9.32
N TRP A 203 15.98 2.61 -8.93
CA TRP A 203 14.98 3.35 -9.73
C TRP A 203 15.59 4.22 -10.84
N TYR A 204 16.92 4.30 -10.87
CA TYR A 204 17.69 4.94 -11.93
C TYR A 204 18.80 3.97 -12.36
N HIS A 205 19.35 4.18 -13.55
CA HIS A 205 20.50 3.46 -14.05
C HIS A 205 21.17 4.28 -15.15
N THR A 206 22.46 4.62 -15.01
CA THR A 206 23.17 5.46 -15.99
C THR A 206 24.58 4.95 -16.26
N GLY A 207 25.13 5.27 -17.43
CA GLY A 207 26.50 4.93 -17.79
C GLY A 207 26.65 3.56 -18.44
N SER A 208 25.57 3.01 -19.00
CA SER A 208 25.62 1.79 -19.80
C SER A 208 25.56 2.10 -21.29
N SER A 209 26.32 1.35 -22.08
CA SER A 209 26.26 1.33 -23.55
C SER A 209 25.30 0.27 -24.09
N PHE A 210 24.80 -0.60 -23.21
CA PHE A 210 23.98 -1.76 -23.54
C PHE A 210 22.53 -1.62 -23.05
N ALA A 211 22.35 -1.34 -21.76
CA ALA A 211 21.04 -1.23 -21.12
C ALA A 211 20.47 0.19 -21.21
N TYR A 212 19.15 0.29 -21.05
CA TYR A 212 18.45 1.58 -21.05
C TYR A 212 18.97 2.48 -19.93
N ASN A 213 19.35 3.72 -20.28
CA ASN A 213 19.79 4.71 -19.31
C ASN A 213 18.60 5.56 -18.87
N GLN A 214 18.45 5.70 -17.55
CA GLN A 214 17.37 6.40 -16.88
C GLN A 214 17.92 7.18 -15.69
N THR A 215 17.62 8.47 -15.60
CA THR A 215 17.87 9.27 -14.40
C THR A 215 16.69 9.19 -13.43
N VAL A 216 16.87 9.70 -12.21
CA VAL A 216 15.78 9.79 -11.22
C VAL A 216 14.63 10.65 -11.74
N GLU A 217 14.93 11.74 -12.46
CA GLU A 217 13.93 12.65 -13.03
C GLU A 217 13.13 11.97 -14.14
N MET A 218 13.77 11.13 -14.96
CA MET A 218 13.09 10.33 -15.98
C MET A 218 12.15 9.31 -15.33
N TRP A 219 12.59 8.62 -14.28
CA TRP A 219 11.73 7.71 -13.50
C TRP A 219 10.51 8.42 -12.91
N GLN A 220 10.70 9.62 -12.35
CA GLN A 220 9.59 10.43 -11.83
C GLN A 220 8.62 10.87 -12.94
N ALA A 221 9.15 11.26 -14.10
CA ALA A 221 8.33 11.64 -15.26
C ALA A 221 7.51 10.47 -15.82
N ASP A 222 8.10 9.26 -15.85
CA ASP A 222 7.42 8.03 -16.26
C ASP A 222 6.28 7.69 -15.30
N TRP A 223 6.52 7.77 -13.99
CA TRP A 223 5.46 7.59 -13.00
C TRP A 223 4.34 8.62 -13.16
N LEU A 224 4.65 9.91 -13.29
CA LEU A 224 3.64 10.95 -13.51
C LEU A 224 2.86 10.72 -14.80
N THR A 225 3.47 10.16 -15.85
CA THR A 225 2.79 9.76 -17.07
C THR A 225 1.76 8.67 -16.80
N MET A 226 2.13 7.61 -16.08
CA MET A 226 1.22 6.52 -15.72
C MET A 226 0.09 6.99 -14.80
N ILE A 227 0.39 7.82 -13.79
CA ILE A 227 -0.60 8.38 -12.87
C ILE A 227 -1.62 9.25 -13.62
N ARG A 228 -1.16 10.15 -14.50
CA ARG A 228 -2.07 10.98 -15.32
C ARG A 228 -2.91 10.15 -16.28
N ARG A 229 -2.31 9.12 -16.88
CA ARG A 229 -2.97 8.22 -17.83
C ARG A 229 -4.18 7.53 -17.22
N TYR A 230 -4.06 7.04 -15.99
CA TYR A 230 -5.13 6.27 -15.32
C TYR A 230 -5.91 7.04 -14.25
N LYS A 231 -5.67 8.34 -14.08
CA LYS A 231 -6.27 9.18 -13.02
C LYS A 231 -7.79 9.08 -12.91
N ASN A 232 -8.49 8.90 -14.04
CA ASN A 232 -9.95 8.82 -14.09
C ASN A 232 -10.50 7.39 -14.00
N ASN A 233 -9.65 6.38 -13.83
CA ASN A 233 -10.04 5.00 -13.61
C ASN A 233 -9.84 4.64 -12.12
N PRO A 234 -10.92 4.64 -11.30
CA PRO A 234 -10.79 4.45 -9.85
C PRO A 234 -10.33 3.04 -9.46
N PHE A 235 -10.43 2.05 -10.36
CA PHE A 235 -9.94 0.69 -10.11
C PHE A 235 -8.42 0.58 -10.29
N VAL A 236 -7.76 1.56 -10.90
CA VAL A 236 -6.30 1.72 -10.81
C VAL A 236 -5.99 2.39 -9.48
N ALA A 237 -5.86 1.57 -8.44
CA ALA A 237 -5.95 2.03 -7.05
C ALA A 237 -4.60 2.13 -6.34
N GLY A 238 -3.50 1.69 -6.96
CA GLY A 238 -2.18 1.76 -6.33
C GLY A 238 -1.03 1.92 -7.32
N ALA A 239 0.04 2.54 -6.84
CA ALA A 239 1.33 2.66 -7.50
C ALA A 239 2.43 2.05 -6.62
N ASP A 240 2.94 0.90 -7.03
CA ASP A 240 4.07 0.19 -6.42
C ASP A 240 5.37 0.65 -7.06
N LEU A 241 6.07 1.52 -6.31
CA LEU A 241 7.02 2.49 -6.83
C LEU A 241 8.25 1.87 -7.49
N ARG A 242 8.75 0.75 -6.95
CA ARG A 242 9.92 0.05 -7.49
C ARG A 242 10.01 -1.38 -6.97
N ASN A 243 10.03 -2.33 -7.90
CA ASN A 243 10.22 -3.74 -7.58
C ASN A 243 11.63 -4.06 -7.04
N GLU A 244 11.67 -4.75 -5.91
CA GLU A 244 12.83 -5.39 -5.30
C GLU A 244 14.09 -4.52 -5.27
N VAL A 245 14.01 -3.35 -4.63
CA VAL A 245 15.15 -2.44 -4.48
C VAL A 245 16.36 -3.18 -3.90
N ARG A 246 17.45 -3.28 -4.68
CA ARG A 246 18.60 -4.12 -4.36
C ARG A 246 19.89 -3.62 -4.99
N THR A 247 21.02 -4.14 -4.54
CA THR A 247 22.32 -3.93 -5.19
C THR A 247 22.27 -4.33 -6.68
N MET A 248 22.71 -3.45 -7.56
CA MET A 248 22.82 -3.66 -9.00
C MET A 248 24.23 -3.33 -9.52
N ARG A 249 24.46 -3.46 -10.84
CA ARG A 249 25.71 -3.04 -11.48
C ARG A 249 25.80 -1.52 -11.66
N LYS A 250 26.98 -0.96 -11.46
CA LYS A 250 27.28 0.43 -11.83
C LYS A 250 27.70 0.53 -13.30
N GLY A 251 26.81 1.01 -14.16
CA GLY A 251 26.99 1.02 -15.61
C GLY A 251 27.34 -0.38 -16.13
N ASP A 252 28.17 -0.50 -17.17
CA ASP A 252 28.59 -1.81 -17.73
C ASP A 252 29.69 -2.52 -16.92
N THR A 253 29.88 -2.18 -15.64
CA THR A 253 30.96 -2.72 -14.81
C THR A 253 30.48 -3.84 -13.89
N HIS A 254 31.41 -4.50 -13.19
CA HIS A 254 31.10 -5.41 -12.08
C HIS A 254 31.15 -4.72 -10.72
N ILE A 255 31.31 -3.39 -10.68
CA ILE A 255 31.29 -2.61 -9.45
C ILE A 255 29.83 -2.49 -8.97
N PRO A 256 29.53 -2.82 -7.71
CA PRO A 256 28.18 -2.74 -7.19
C PRO A 256 27.73 -1.30 -6.94
N ASP A 257 26.45 -1.04 -7.19
CA ASP A 257 25.72 0.15 -6.81
C ASP A 257 24.57 -0.26 -5.87
N SER A 258 24.66 0.12 -4.59
CA SER A 258 23.79 -0.40 -3.54
C SER A 258 22.80 0.65 -3.05
N PRO A 259 21.53 0.29 -2.79
CA PRO A 259 20.56 1.20 -2.19
C PRO A 259 20.91 1.46 -0.72
N ASN A 260 20.42 2.55 -0.17
CA ASN A 260 20.45 2.81 1.26
C ASN A 260 19.11 3.41 1.74
N TRP A 261 19.02 3.68 3.04
CA TRP A 261 17.84 4.28 3.65
C TRP A 261 18.29 5.38 4.63
N GLY A 262 18.07 6.64 4.26
CA GLY A 262 18.37 7.81 5.09
C GLY A 262 19.79 8.36 4.99
N MET A 263 20.59 8.03 3.97
CA MET A 263 21.90 8.66 3.74
C MET A 263 21.82 9.98 2.96
N ASN A 264 20.64 10.34 2.43
CA ASN A 264 20.37 11.57 1.68
C ASN A 264 21.29 11.75 0.46
N ASP A 265 21.57 10.66 -0.26
CA ASP A 265 22.27 10.65 -1.55
C ASP A 265 21.33 10.17 -2.67
N GLN A 266 21.88 9.93 -3.87
CA GLN A 266 21.10 9.44 -5.02
C GLN A 266 20.60 8.00 -4.83
N ASN A 267 21.21 7.22 -3.92
CA ASN A 267 20.91 5.82 -3.66
C ASN A 267 19.95 5.64 -2.47
N ASP A 268 19.48 6.74 -1.89
CA ASP A 268 18.58 6.73 -0.75
C ASP A 268 17.14 6.43 -1.17
N TRP A 269 16.70 5.20 -0.91
CA TRP A 269 15.37 4.73 -1.28
C TRP A 269 14.27 5.39 -0.44
N HIS A 270 14.55 5.72 0.83
CA HIS A 270 13.61 6.47 1.66
C HIS A 270 13.29 7.81 1.02
N LYS A 271 14.34 8.54 0.64
CA LYS A 271 14.21 9.84 -0.01
C LYS A 271 13.49 9.75 -1.35
N ALA A 272 13.91 8.84 -2.23
CA ALA A 272 13.33 8.72 -3.57
C ALA A 272 11.85 8.30 -3.54
N SER A 273 11.50 7.34 -2.68
CA SER A 273 10.11 6.89 -2.51
C SER A 273 9.23 7.97 -1.89
N GLN A 274 9.73 8.74 -0.92
CA GLN A 274 9.01 9.87 -0.33
C GLN A 274 8.78 10.99 -1.35
N ASP A 275 9.83 11.41 -2.08
CA ASP A 275 9.73 12.47 -3.09
C ASP A 275 8.74 12.08 -4.21
N MET A 276 8.81 10.83 -4.69
CA MET A 276 7.86 10.32 -5.68
C MET A 276 6.44 10.23 -5.12
N GLY A 277 6.26 9.72 -3.90
CA GLY A 277 4.96 9.63 -3.25
C GLY A 277 4.29 10.99 -3.05
N VAL A 278 5.06 12.03 -2.73
CA VAL A 278 4.59 13.43 -2.68
C VAL A 278 4.08 13.88 -4.05
N LEU A 279 4.85 13.65 -5.12
CA LEU A 279 4.43 14.00 -6.48
C LEU A 279 3.16 13.24 -6.92
N ILE A 280 3.08 11.94 -6.61
CA ILE A 280 1.90 11.12 -6.94
C ILE A 280 0.67 11.63 -6.20
N THR A 281 0.75 11.88 -4.90
CA THR A 281 -0.41 12.32 -4.09
C THR A 281 -0.89 13.72 -4.46
N GLN A 282 0.00 14.59 -4.96
CA GLN A 282 -0.38 15.88 -5.55
C GLN A 282 -1.08 15.72 -6.91
N GLU A 283 -0.62 14.80 -7.76
CA GLU A 283 -1.20 14.57 -9.08
C GLU A 283 -2.52 13.78 -9.01
N ASN A 284 -2.59 12.75 -8.17
CA ASN A 284 -3.77 11.91 -7.96
C ASN A 284 -3.95 11.57 -6.47
N PRO A 285 -4.80 12.30 -5.72
CA PRO A 285 -5.02 12.06 -4.29
C PRO A 285 -5.81 10.77 -4.01
N ASN A 286 -6.33 10.10 -5.04
CA ASN A 286 -7.17 8.91 -4.89
C ASN A 286 -6.39 7.59 -4.93
N ILE A 287 -5.09 7.60 -5.26
CA ILE A 287 -4.29 6.40 -5.42
C ILE A 287 -3.46 6.07 -4.16
N LEU A 288 -3.33 4.79 -3.83
CA LEU A 288 -2.38 4.32 -2.83
C LEU A 288 -0.95 4.40 -3.38
N VAL A 289 0.00 4.71 -2.51
CA VAL A 289 1.43 4.68 -2.80
C VAL A 289 2.03 3.50 -2.03
N VAL A 290 2.54 2.51 -2.77
CA VAL A 290 3.14 1.31 -2.23
C VAL A 290 4.67 1.47 -2.25
N VAL A 291 5.30 1.36 -1.08
CA VAL A 291 6.75 1.44 -0.90
C VAL A 291 7.28 0.09 -0.46
N GLU A 292 7.97 -0.61 -1.36
CA GLU A 292 8.70 -1.83 -1.01
C GLU A 292 9.88 -1.53 -0.07
N GLY A 293 10.28 -2.53 0.73
CA GLY A 293 11.54 -2.49 1.47
C GLY A 293 12.77 -2.68 0.58
N ILE A 294 13.96 -2.54 1.15
CA ILE A 294 15.20 -2.92 0.45
C ILE A 294 15.30 -4.46 0.48
N ASN A 295 15.19 -5.09 -0.69
CA ASN A 295 15.27 -6.54 -0.85
C ASN A 295 16.70 -7.07 -0.64
N TRP A 296 17.74 -6.32 -1.01
CA TRP A 296 19.11 -6.74 -0.72
C TRP A 296 20.09 -5.58 -0.68
N TRP A 297 20.96 -5.58 0.32
CA TRP A 297 22.10 -4.70 0.43
C TRP A 297 23.38 -5.52 0.61
N GLY A 298 24.44 -5.19 -0.12
CA GLY A 298 25.75 -5.82 0.05
C GLY A 298 26.62 -5.77 -1.20
N LEU A 299 27.94 -5.83 -1.02
CA LEU A 299 28.92 -5.88 -2.11
C LEU A 299 28.86 -7.26 -2.75
N ILE A 300 28.74 -7.29 -4.08
CA ILE A 300 28.67 -8.44 -5.01
C ILE A 300 28.31 -9.78 -4.33
N PRO A 301 27.14 -10.38 -4.64
CA PRO A 301 26.74 -11.72 -4.18
C PRO A 301 27.92 -12.70 -4.05
N VAL A 302 28.81 -12.74 -5.06
CA VAL A 302 30.04 -13.56 -5.15
C VAL A 302 30.91 -13.65 -3.88
N LEU A 303 30.93 -12.64 -2.98
CA LEU A 303 31.71 -12.69 -1.72
C LEU A 303 30.89 -13.04 -0.46
N GLY A 304 29.58 -13.19 -0.57
CA GLY A 304 28.69 -13.56 0.53
C GLY A 304 28.51 -12.54 1.64
N SER A 305 28.90 -11.28 1.40
CA SER A 305 28.65 -10.18 2.32
C SER A 305 27.39 -9.41 1.91
N GLY A 306 26.33 -9.52 2.69
CA GLY A 306 25.12 -8.73 2.52
C GLY A 306 24.01 -9.15 3.48
N GLU A 307 22.97 -8.34 3.50
CA GLU A 307 21.75 -8.60 4.25
C GLU A 307 20.54 -8.12 3.47
N ARG A 308 19.36 -8.51 3.94
CA ARG A 308 18.08 -8.00 3.51
C ARG A 308 17.53 -7.04 4.58
N PRO A 309 17.57 -5.73 4.34
CA PRO A 309 17.00 -4.77 5.27
C PRO A 309 15.47 -4.88 5.38
N HIS A 310 14.78 -5.26 4.30
CA HIS A 310 13.32 -5.24 4.20
C HIS A 310 12.77 -3.90 4.72
N LEU A 311 11.86 -3.95 5.69
CA LEU A 311 11.20 -2.81 6.30
C LEU A 311 11.84 -2.45 7.65
N LYS A 312 12.95 -3.08 8.08
CA LYS A 312 13.64 -2.76 9.36
C LYS A 312 13.89 -1.26 9.56
N PRO A 313 14.34 -0.48 8.55
CA PRO A 313 14.67 0.94 8.74
C PRO A 313 13.47 1.86 9.06
N ILE A 314 12.24 1.43 8.76
CA ILE A 314 11.03 2.24 8.97
C ILE A 314 10.82 2.59 10.45
N LYS A 315 11.27 1.73 11.37
CA LYS A 315 11.24 2.04 12.80
C LYS A 315 12.04 3.30 13.12
N ASP A 316 13.13 3.58 12.42
CA ASP A 316 13.95 4.76 12.70
C ASP A 316 13.56 5.97 11.83
N LEU A 317 13.21 5.70 10.58
CA LEU A 317 12.90 6.69 9.55
C LEU A 317 11.77 6.20 8.63
N PRO A 318 10.49 6.36 9.03
CA PRO A 318 9.35 6.03 8.18
C PRO A 318 9.20 7.03 7.01
N VAL A 319 8.54 6.60 5.93
CA VAL A 319 8.12 7.48 4.83
C VAL A 319 6.93 8.34 5.27
N HIS A 320 6.99 9.63 4.95
CA HIS A 320 5.93 10.59 5.24
C HIS A 320 5.35 11.17 3.95
N LEU A 321 4.05 10.92 3.74
CA LEU A 321 3.31 11.48 2.62
C LEU A 321 2.41 12.63 3.11
N PRO A 322 2.22 13.69 2.30
CA PRO A 322 1.25 14.76 2.60
C PRO A 322 -0.17 14.24 2.83
N LEU A 323 -0.54 13.16 2.12
CA LEU A 323 -1.76 12.38 2.36
C LEU A 323 -1.36 11.07 3.06
N SER A 324 -1.28 11.10 4.38
CA SER A 324 -0.81 9.96 5.20
C SER A 324 -1.66 8.70 5.00
N ASN A 325 -2.96 8.85 4.73
CA ASN A 325 -3.91 7.77 4.48
C ASN A 325 -3.78 7.12 3.09
N LYS A 326 -2.61 7.24 2.45
CA LYS A 326 -2.32 6.64 1.13
C LYS A 326 -1.10 5.73 1.14
N LEU A 327 -0.32 5.71 2.22
CA LEU A 327 0.89 4.90 2.30
C LEU A 327 0.58 3.43 2.61
N VAL A 328 1.17 2.53 1.82
CA VAL A 328 1.22 1.08 2.07
C VAL A 328 2.68 0.66 1.95
N TYR A 329 3.18 -0.18 2.87
CA TYR A 329 4.49 -0.80 2.71
C TYR A 329 4.35 -2.18 2.07
N ALA A 330 5.39 -2.63 1.39
CA ALA A 330 5.41 -3.94 0.74
C ALA A 330 6.70 -4.73 1.05
N ALA A 331 6.56 -6.05 1.06
CA ALA A 331 7.67 -6.98 1.28
C ALA A 331 7.50 -8.21 0.39
N HIS A 332 8.63 -8.83 0.02
CA HIS A 332 8.67 -10.10 -0.71
C HIS A 332 9.21 -11.19 0.20
N ASN A 333 8.73 -12.43 0.06
CA ASN A 333 9.27 -13.55 0.82
C ASN A 333 9.25 -14.83 -0.02
N TYR A 334 10.40 -15.49 -0.13
CA TYR A 334 10.55 -16.75 -0.84
C TYR A 334 11.33 -17.78 -0.02
N ALA A 335 10.98 -19.05 -0.17
CA ALA A 335 11.59 -20.17 0.55
C ALA A 335 13.12 -20.21 0.49
N TYR A 336 13.70 -19.86 -0.67
CA TYR A 336 15.11 -20.01 -1.00
C TYR A 336 16.00 -18.83 -0.57
N ILE A 337 15.43 -17.72 -0.13
CA ILE A 337 16.16 -16.58 0.45
C ILE A 337 16.08 -16.62 1.98
N GLY A 338 16.81 -15.74 2.66
CA GLY A 338 16.79 -15.58 4.12
C GLY A 338 17.51 -14.29 4.52
N PRO A 339 17.47 -13.83 5.78
CA PRO A 339 17.94 -12.49 6.17
C PRO A 339 19.32 -12.11 5.63
N ASN A 340 20.24 -13.07 5.62
CA ASN A 340 21.59 -12.94 5.05
C ASN A 340 21.88 -13.97 3.94
N HIS A 341 20.82 -14.54 3.33
CA HIS A 341 20.90 -15.49 2.22
C HIS A 341 20.23 -14.88 0.97
N ASN A 342 21.00 -14.74 -0.10
CA ASN A 342 20.59 -14.03 -1.32
C ASN A 342 19.80 -14.91 -2.31
N GLY A 343 19.71 -16.22 -2.06
CA GLY A 343 19.05 -17.20 -2.93
C GLY A 343 20.01 -18.20 -3.57
N ASP A 344 21.31 -17.92 -3.52
CA ASP A 344 22.37 -18.78 -4.04
C ASP A 344 23.30 -19.23 -2.88
N ASP A 345 23.36 -20.56 -2.70
CA ASP A 345 24.15 -21.21 -1.65
C ASP A 345 25.64 -20.91 -1.77
N SER A 346 26.15 -20.81 -3.01
CA SER A 346 27.59 -20.59 -3.27
C SER A 346 28.05 -19.20 -2.84
N THR A 347 27.11 -18.28 -2.72
CA THR A 347 27.34 -16.86 -2.47
C THR A 347 26.67 -16.36 -1.20
N SER A 348 26.20 -17.26 -0.32
CA SER A 348 25.52 -16.88 0.93
C SER A 348 26.23 -17.37 2.19
N GLY A 349 27.43 -17.93 2.10
CA GLY A 349 28.28 -18.21 3.27
C GLY A 349 27.63 -19.10 4.35
N ASN A 350 26.85 -20.12 3.94
CA ASN A 350 26.06 -21.01 4.82
C ASN A 350 24.99 -20.30 5.66
N ASN A 351 24.59 -19.06 5.33
CA ASN A 351 23.46 -18.41 5.99
C ASN A 351 22.16 -19.20 5.79
N ILE A 352 21.27 -19.14 6.78
CA ILE A 352 20.02 -19.91 6.76
C ILE A 352 18.99 -19.30 5.79
N LYS A 353 18.28 -20.16 5.05
CA LYS A 353 17.11 -19.79 4.24
C LYS A 353 15.84 -19.82 5.08
N TYR A 354 14.81 -19.08 4.70
CA TYR A 354 13.52 -19.08 5.40
C TYR A 354 12.90 -20.48 5.50
N ARG A 355 13.06 -21.31 4.46
CA ARG A 355 12.54 -22.68 4.48
C ARG A 355 13.21 -23.62 5.48
N ASP A 356 14.45 -23.30 5.87
CA ASP A 356 15.25 -24.13 6.76
C ASP A 356 15.09 -23.71 8.24
N MET A 357 14.35 -22.63 8.50
CA MET A 357 14.02 -22.18 9.86
C MET A 357 12.94 -23.09 10.48
N ASP A 358 12.97 -23.26 11.81
CA ASP A 358 11.81 -23.77 12.54
C ASP A 358 10.70 -22.72 12.65
N GLU A 359 9.51 -23.11 13.16
CA GLU A 359 8.36 -22.21 13.21
C GLU A 359 8.60 -20.94 14.05
N ASN A 360 9.26 -21.06 15.20
CA ASN A 360 9.52 -19.94 16.09
C ASN A 360 10.55 -18.96 15.49
N THR A 361 11.61 -19.51 14.90
CA THR A 361 12.66 -18.74 14.23
C THR A 361 12.07 -18.03 13.01
N PHE A 362 11.26 -18.72 12.21
CA PHE A 362 10.59 -18.12 11.05
C PHE A 362 9.66 -16.97 11.46
N LYS A 363 8.73 -17.20 12.43
CA LYS A 363 7.78 -16.18 12.88
C LYS A 363 8.47 -14.95 13.48
N SER A 364 9.52 -15.15 14.30
CA SER A 364 10.28 -14.04 14.88
C SER A 364 11.10 -13.27 13.84
N THR A 365 11.70 -13.96 12.88
CA THR A 365 12.46 -13.34 11.78
C THR A 365 11.54 -12.48 10.91
N VAL A 366 10.44 -13.05 10.42
CA VAL A 366 9.43 -12.33 9.61
C VAL A 366 8.87 -11.13 10.38
N PHE A 367 8.58 -11.28 11.68
CA PHE A 367 8.15 -10.18 12.52
C PHE A 367 9.18 -9.04 12.53
N ASN A 368 10.45 -9.35 12.77
CA ASN A 368 11.50 -8.34 12.88
C ASN A 368 11.82 -7.65 11.54
N GLU A 369 11.67 -8.35 10.41
CA GLU A 369 12.01 -7.80 9.10
C GLU A 369 10.93 -6.90 8.51
N TRP A 370 9.65 -7.26 8.68
CA TRP A 370 8.53 -6.51 8.12
C TRP A 370 7.20 -6.66 8.86
N GLY A 371 6.98 -7.77 9.58
CA GLY A 371 5.73 -8.01 10.30
C GLY A 371 5.47 -7.11 11.52
N TYR A 372 6.47 -6.36 11.99
CA TYR A 372 6.31 -5.41 13.09
C TYR A 372 5.58 -4.13 12.65
N VAL A 373 5.63 -3.76 11.36
CA VAL A 373 5.02 -2.53 10.84
C VAL A 373 3.50 -2.52 11.01
N VAL A 374 2.88 -3.69 11.04
CA VAL A 374 1.43 -3.82 11.30
C VAL A 374 1.08 -3.89 12.79
N THR A 375 2.01 -3.57 13.69
CA THR A 375 1.71 -3.42 15.11
C THR A 375 0.82 -2.19 15.29
N PRO A 376 -0.37 -2.30 15.91
CA PRO A 376 -1.28 -1.17 16.07
C PRO A 376 -0.74 -0.12 17.05
N GLU A 377 -1.26 1.10 16.95
CA GLU A 377 -0.95 2.23 17.84
C GLU A 377 0.54 2.60 17.94
N THR A 378 1.31 2.39 16.88
CA THR A 378 2.68 2.90 16.75
C THR A 378 2.77 3.97 15.68
N TYR A 379 3.75 4.86 15.77
CA TYR A 379 3.95 5.95 14.80
C TYR A 379 4.30 5.50 13.38
N TYR A 380 4.71 4.24 13.23
CA TYR A 380 5.04 3.62 11.95
C TYR A 380 3.98 2.63 11.49
N SER A 381 2.85 2.50 12.21
CA SER A 381 1.77 1.60 11.84
C SER A 381 1.25 1.93 10.45
N ALA A 382 1.32 0.98 9.54
CA ALA A 382 0.77 1.09 8.19
C ALA A 382 0.39 -0.30 7.67
N PRO A 383 -0.44 -0.41 6.61
CA PRO A 383 -0.67 -1.69 5.97
C PRO A 383 0.64 -2.24 5.38
N VAL A 384 0.84 -3.55 5.51
CA VAL A 384 1.90 -4.27 4.81
C VAL A 384 1.26 -5.25 3.85
N TRP A 385 1.57 -5.08 2.56
CA TRP A 385 1.17 -5.97 1.48
C TRP A 385 2.33 -6.91 1.15
N LEU A 386 2.16 -8.22 1.35
CA LEU A 386 3.16 -9.18 0.88
C LEU A 386 2.98 -9.32 -0.64
N SER A 387 3.64 -8.44 -1.40
CA SER A 387 3.40 -8.23 -2.84
C SER A 387 4.01 -9.31 -3.72
N GLU A 388 4.92 -10.14 -3.21
CA GLU A 388 5.37 -11.36 -3.89
C GLU A 388 5.75 -12.47 -2.91
N PHE A 389 5.21 -13.65 -3.20
CA PHE A 389 5.60 -14.94 -2.63
C PHE A 389 5.03 -16.04 -3.53
N GLY A 390 5.72 -17.17 -3.61
CA GLY A 390 5.29 -18.30 -4.44
C GLY A 390 6.11 -19.55 -4.16
N ALA A 391 5.65 -20.68 -4.68
CA ALA A 391 6.38 -21.95 -4.64
C ALA A 391 6.18 -22.68 -5.96
N SER A 392 7.20 -23.40 -6.47
CA SER A 392 7.02 -24.28 -7.63
C SER A 392 6.20 -25.52 -7.22
N PRO A 393 5.21 -26.00 -7.98
CA PRO A 393 4.50 -27.23 -7.66
C PRO A 393 5.39 -28.47 -7.89
N SER A 394 6.35 -28.39 -8.82
CA SER A 394 7.22 -29.50 -9.23
C SER A 394 8.60 -29.49 -8.58
N ASN A 395 9.14 -28.31 -8.26
CA ASN A 395 10.51 -28.14 -7.76
C ASN A 395 10.54 -27.70 -6.28
N SER A 396 9.58 -28.16 -5.46
CA SER A 396 9.49 -27.87 -4.02
C SER A 396 9.64 -29.13 -3.18
N GLY A 397 10.53 -29.10 -2.19
CA GLY A 397 10.70 -30.15 -1.19
C GLY A 397 9.80 -29.96 0.04
N ALA A 398 9.94 -30.85 1.03
CA ALA A 398 9.14 -30.79 2.25
C ALA A 398 9.34 -29.47 3.03
N THR A 399 10.55 -28.91 3.04
CA THR A 399 10.85 -27.63 3.69
C THR A 399 10.19 -26.44 2.98
N ASP A 400 10.12 -26.44 1.66
CA ASP A 400 9.42 -25.41 0.88
C ASP A 400 7.90 -25.45 1.13
N GLN A 401 7.31 -26.65 1.22
CA GLN A 401 5.88 -26.79 1.55
C GLN A 401 5.57 -26.29 2.97
N GLU A 402 6.43 -26.63 3.91
CA GLU A 402 6.31 -26.22 5.30
C GLU A 402 6.54 -24.71 5.48
N TRP A 403 7.45 -24.11 4.71
CA TRP A 403 7.60 -22.66 4.60
C TRP A 403 6.32 -21.99 4.12
N LEU A 404 5.72 -22.47 3.02
CA LEU A 404 4.50 -21.89 2.47
C LEU A 404 3.35 -21.99 3.48
N ARG A 405 3.26 -23.10 4.22
CA ARG A 405 2.31 -23.24 5.34
C ARG A 405 2.53 -22.15 6.38
N ARG A 406 3.76 -22.00 6.91
CA ARG A 406 4.06 -21.03 7.97
C ARG A 406 3.84 -19.59 7.53
N LEU A 407 4.25 -19.24 6.30
CA LEU A 407 4.01 -17.91 5.75
C LEU A 407 2.50 -17.63 5.61
N THR A 408 1.74 -18.61 5.12
CA THR A 408 0.27 -18.54 5.06
C THR A 408 -0.33 -18.32 6.43
N ASP A 409 0.16 -19.03 7.45
CA ASP A 409 -0.31 -18.87 8.83
C ASP A 409 -0.04 -17.45 9.34
N VAL A 410 1.15 -16.89 9.11
CA VAL A 410 1.47 -15.50 9.48
C VAL A 410 0.53 -14.50 8.79
N LEU A 411 0.29 -14.64 7.49
CA LEU A 411 -0.60 -13.75 6.73
C LEU A 411 -2.05 -13.81 7.23
N ILE A 412 -2.51 -14.98 7.67
CA ILE A 412 -3.86 -15.18 8.23
C ILE A 412 -3.93 -14.65 9.65
N GLU A 413 -3.04 -15.09 10.54
CA GLU A 413 -2.97 -14.69 11.96
C GLU A 413 -2.89 -13.16 12.11
N ARG A 414 -2.20 -12.50 11.18
CA ARG A 414 -2.02 -11.06 11.20
C ARG A 414 -2.98 -10.32 10.28
N ASP A 415 -3.88 -10.95 9.54
CA ASP A 415 -4.80 -10.31 8.58
C ASP A 415 -4.11 -9.38 7.57
N MET A 416 -3.07 -9.89 6.91
CA MET A 416 -2.26 -9.15 5.93
C MET A 416 -2.79 -9.32 4.51
N ASP A 417 -2.63 -8.27 3.73
CA ASP A 417 -2.85 -8.24 2.29
C ASP A 417 -1.76 -9.04 1.57
N PHE A 418 -2.05 -9.63 0.41
CA PHE A 418 -1.07 -10.45 -0.31
C PHE A 418 -1.19 -10.35 -1.84
N ALA A 419 -0.11 -10.64 -2.56
CA ALA A 419 -0.12 -10.96 -3.98
C ALA A 419 0.70 -12.22 -4.29
N TYR A 420 0.05 -13.23 -4.85
CA TYR A 420 0.72 -14.48 -5.21
C TYR A 420 1.55 -14.30 -6.48
N TRP A 421 2.78 -14.78 -6.50
CA TRP A 421 3.63 -14.82 -7.68
C TRP A 421 3.70 -16.23 -8.28
N PRO A 422 3.35 -16.42 -9.57
CA PRO A 422 2.55 -15.56 -10.44
C PRO A 422 1.30 -16.27 -11.01
N LEU A 423 0.47 -15.51 -11.73
CA LEU A 423 -0.61 -16.07 -12.56
C LEU A 423 -0.04 -16.91 -13.73
N ASN A 424 1.10 -16.48 -14.25
CA ASN A 424 1.65 -16.85 -15.57
C ASN A 424 1.81 -18.36 -15.78
N GLY A 425 1.27 -18.90 -16.88
CA GLY A 425 1.26 -20.35 -17.12
C GLY A 425 2.53 -20.98 -17.70
N ASN A 426 3.41 -20.16 -18.29
CA ASN A 426 4.72 -20.61 -18.79
C ASN A 426 5.81 -20.58 -17.71
N ASP A 427 5.43 -20.22 -16.48
CA ASP A 427 6.30 -20.10 -15.34
C ASP A 427 6.21 -21.37 -14.49
N GLU A 428 7.33 -21.93 -14.06
CA GLU A 428 7.32 -23.10 -13.18
C GLU A 428 6.71 -22.81 -11.80
N TRP A 429 6.57 -21.54 -11.43
CA TRP A 429 5.91 -21.05 -10.21
C TRP A 429 4.44 -20.70 -10.46
N GLY A 430 4.00 -20.70 -11.72
CA GLY A 430 2.69 -20.30 -12.21
C GLY A 430 1.51 -21.01 -11.57
N LEU A 431 0.38 -20.31 -11.48
CA LEU A 431 -0.91 -20.89 -11.10
C LEU A 431 -1.65 -21.52 -12.29
N LEU A 432 -1.44 -21.01 -13.51
CA LEU A 432 -2.06 -21.53 -14.73
C LEU A 432 -1.17 -22.58 -15.41
N SER A 433 -1.74 -23.38 -16.32
CA SER A 433 -0.95 -24.22 -17.21
C SER A 433 -0.40 -23.41 -18.40
N SER A 434 0.58 -23.96 -19.13
CA SER A 434 1.26 -23.27 -20.23
C SER A 434 0.36 -22.87 -21.41
N ASP A 435 -0.81 -23.50 -21.55
CA ASP A 435 -1.86 -23.11 -22.49
C ASP A 435 -2.78 -21.99 -21.95
N TRP A 436 -2.45 -21.44 -20.78
CA TRP A 436 -3.22 -20.43 -20.05
C TRP A 436 -4.63 -20.89 -19.68
N SER A 437 -4.82 -22.20 -19.52
CA SER A 437 -6.03 -22.78 -18.96
C SER A 437 -5.92 -23.00 -17.45
N ARG A 438 -7.07 -23.23 -16.81
CA ARG A 438 -7.19 -23.43 -15.35
C ARG A 438 -6.60 -24.76 -14.86
N THR A 439 -6.05 -25.63 -15.70
CA THR A 439 -5.90 -27.07 -15.41
C THR A 439 -5.14 -27.33 -14.10
N LEU A 440 -5.92 -27.61 -13.04
CA LEU A 440 -5.43 -28.02 -11.72
C LEU A 440 -4.98 -29.48 -11.82
N LYS A 441 -3.68 -29.70 -11.99
CA LYS A 441 -3.09 -30.97 -11.54
C LYS A 441 -3.24 -31.04 -10.01
N SER A 442 -2.97 -32.19 -9.41
CA SER A 442 -2.80 -32.29 -7.95
C SER A 442 -1.72 -31.31 -7.49
N ASP A 443 -2.13 -30.09 -7.14
CA ASP A 443 -1.27 -28.98 -6.75
C ASP A 443 -1.40 -28.76 -5.26
N TRP A 444 -0.36 -29.16 -4.53
CA TRP A 444 -0.32 -29.07 -3.07
C TRP A 444 -0.41 -27.62 -2.58
N ARG A 445 -0.06 -26.62 -3.41
CA ARG A 445 -0.12 -25.20 -3.05
C ARG A 445 -1.56 -24.72 -2.89
N PHE A 446 -2.50 -25.34 -3.60
CA PHE A 446 -3.91 -24.92 -3.61
C PHE A 446 -4.53 -24.94 -2.22
N GLN A 447 -4.15 -25.89 -1.35
CA GLN A 447 -4.67 -25.93 0.02
C GLN A 447 -4.30 -24.65 0.80
N HIS A 448 -3.11 -24.10 0.58
CA HIS A 448 -2.63 -22.89 1.25
C HIS A 448 -3.21 -21.63 0.62
N LEU A 449 -3.23 -21.58 -0.72
CA LEU A 449 -3.84 -20.47 -1.45
C LEU A 449 -5.35 -20.35 -1.16
N ASN A 450 -6.08 -21.47 -1.13
CA ASN A 450 -7.50 -21.48 -0.78
C ASN A 450 -7.71 -20.96 0.65
N ARG A 451 -6.85 -21.29 1.61
CA ARG A 451 -6.93 -20.72 2.98
C ARG A 451 -6.79 -19.20 2.94
N LEU A 452 -5.85 -18.63 2.18
CA LEU A 452 -5.71 -17.18 2.04
C LEU A 452 -6.94 -16.54 1.40
N LEU A 453 -7.42 -17.13 0.31
CA LEU A 453 -8.57 -16.63 -0.45
C LEU A 453 -9.89 -16.72 0.34
N SER A 454 -10.07 -17.78 1.14
CA SER A 454 -11.28 -18.01 1.93
C SER A 454 -11.24 -17.36 3.31
N THR A 455 -10.07 -16.93 3.79
CA THR A 455 -9.96 -16.29 5.11
C THR A 455 -10.78 -15.01 5.13
N THR A 456 -11.71 -14.96 6.07
CA THR A 456 -12.42 -13.75 6.42
C THR A 456 -11.64 -13.10 7.56
N GLY A 457 -10.91 -12.03 7.22
CA GLY A 457 -10.16 -11.23 8.18
C GLY A 457 -11.06 -10.26 8.94
N ARG A 458 -10.52 -9.11 9.34
CA ARG A 458 -11.33 -8.00 9.84
C ARG A 458 -12.33 -7.57 8.76
N SER A 459 -13.56 -7.29 9.15
CA SER A 459 -14.63 -6.88 8.23
C SER A 459 -15.40 -5.69 8.80
N GLY A 460 -16.11 -4.97 7.93
CA GLY A 460 -16.85 -3.77 8.29
C GLY A 460 -15.96 -2.55 8.52
N ALA A 461 -16.53 -1.54 9.19
CA ALA A 461 -15.91 -0.25 9.41
C ALA A 461 -14.61 -0.34 10.23
N ILE A 462 -13.58 0.37 9.78
CA ILE A 462 -12.29 0.55 10.45
C ILE A 462 -12.21 1.99 10.95
N HIS A 463 -11.77 2.14 12.19
CA HIS A 463 -11.46 3.42 12.83
C HIS A 463 -10.32 3.17 13.82
N GLU A 464 -9.07 3.28 13.37
CA GLU A 464 -7.89 3.10 14.22
C GLU A 464 -7.41 4.43 14.81
N ASN A 465 -6.57 4.33 15.84
CA ASN A 465 -5.86 5.48 16.37
C ASN A 465 -4.63 5.74 15.49
N HIS A 466 -4.46 6.98 15.03
CA HIS A 466 -3.36 7.31 14.15
C HIS A 466 -2.21 8.00 14.86
N PHE A 467 -1.00 7.61 14.47
CA PHE A 467 0.24 8.19 14.93
C PHE A 467 1.20 8.36 13.75
N SER A 468 2.03 9.38 13.82
CA SER A 468 3.16 9.61 12.91
C SER A 468 4.25 10.30 13.74
N ASN A 469 5.52 10.09 13.42
CA ASN A 469 6.59 10.88 14.01
C ASN A 469 7.06 11.96 13.04
N LEU A 470 7.88 12.88 13.52
CA LEU A 470 8.64 13.81 12.69
C LEU A 470 10.08 13.82 13.20
N SER A 471 11.05 14.07 12.31
CA SER A 471 12.47 14.13 12.66
C SER A 471 13.22 15.19 11.84
N ILE A 472 13.47 16.36 12.44
CA ILE A 472 14.03 17.53 11.73
C ILE A 472 15.54 17.78 11.99
N GLY A 473 16.22 16.76 12.53
CA GLY A 473 17.64 16.85 12.90
C GLY A 473 18.59 17.09 11.72
N GLY A 474 18.28 16.52 10.55
CA GLY A 474 19.07 16.60 9.31
C GLY A 474 18.42 17.38 8.17
N GLY A 475 17.19 17.88 8.32
CA GLY A 475 16.45 18.57 7.26
C GLY A 475 15.00 18.82 7.65
N ASN A 476 14.17 19.18 6.66
CA ASN A 476 12.72 19.27 6.83
C ASN A 476 12.09 17.88 6.88
N ASP A 477 10.97 17.77 7.59
CA ASP A 477 10.12 16.59 7.62
C ASP A 477 8.65 17.01 7.59
N ASN A 478 8.04 17.04 6.40
CA ASN A 478 6.74 17.66 6.18
C ASN A 478 5.71 16.62 5.71
N SER A 479 4.89 16.16 6.64
CA SER A 479 3.79 15.20 6.37
C SER A 479 2.49 15.90 6.00
N SER A 480 2.51 17.22 5.76
CA SER A 480 1.34 18.06 5.48
C SER A 480 1.26 18.44 4.01
N THR A 481 0.05 18.73 3.52
CA THR A 481 -0.11 19.36 2.20
C THR A 481 0.22 20.86 2.21
N LEU A 482 0.58 21.44 3.36
CA LEU A 482 1.14 22.78 3.46
C LEU A 482 2.56 22.79 2.86
N THR A 483 2.71 23.38 1.68
CA THR A 483 3.99 23.42 0.96
C THR A 483 4.78 24.71 1.17
N ASN A 484 4.19 25.71 1.81
CA ASN A 484 4.84 27.00 2.04
C ASN A 484 5.97 26.88 3.08
N ASP A 485 7.09 27.55 2.82
CA ASP A 485 8.14 27.73 3.81
C ASP A 485 7.65 28.68 4.92
N TRP A 486 7.08 28.09 5.98
CA TRP A 486 6.41 28.84 7.05
C TRP A 486 7.38 29.43 8.10
N ASP A 487 8.66 29.06 8.08
CA ASP A 487 9.73 29.64 8.93
C ASP A 487 11.05 29.63 8.15
N ASN A 488 11.26 30.68 7.36
CA ASN A 488 12.32 30.76 6.36
C ASN A 488 13.73 30.54 6.95
N GLY A 489 14.49 29.59 6.38
CA GLY A 489 15.86 29.28 6.81
C GLY A 489 15.96 28.44 8.09
N ALA A 490 14.85 27.89 8.58
CA ALA A 490 14.82 26.85 9.61
C ALA A 490 14.57 25.46 9.00
N ASN A 491 15.00 24.40 9.67
CA ASN A 491 14.43 23.07 9.44
C ASN A 491 13.05 23.01 10.07
N LYS A 492 12.08 22.40 9.40
CA LYS A 492 10.66 22.41 9.79
C LYS A 492 10.07 21.02 9.78
N GLY A 493 9.26 20.75 10.79
CA GLY A 493 8.49 19.53 10.95
C GLY A 493 7.01 19.89 10.96
N THR A 494 6.18 19.28 10.11
CA THR A 494 4.73 19.51 10.13
C THR A 494 3.99 18.18 10.15
N CYS A 495 3.08 18.04 11.11
CA CYS A 495 2.23 16.85 11.25
C CYS A 495 1.30 16.69 10.04
N PRO A 496 0.79 15.47 9.79
CA PRO A 496 -0.26 15.25 8.80
C PRO A 496 -1.45 16.19 8.96
N ASP A 497 -2.09 16.53 7.84
CA ASP A 497 -3.24 17.43 7.84
C ASP A 497 -4.34 16.91 8.78
N GLY A 498 -4.73 17.75 9.75
CA GLY A 498 -5.73 17.39 10.76
C GLY A 498 -5.17 16.78 12.04
N TYR A 499 -3.90 16.34 12.04
CA TYR A 499 -3.23 15.83 13.23
C TYR A 499 -2.68 17.00 14.04
N ARG A 500 -2.49 16.79 15.33
CA ARG A 500 -1.83 17.72 16.25
C ARG A 500 -0.51 17.14 16.74
N LEU A 501 0.46 18.01 17.01
CA LEU A 501 1.64 17.65 17.76
C LEU A 501 1.20 17.30 19.19
N ASN A 502 1.61 16.12 19.67
CA ASN A 502 1.27 15.59 20.99
C ASN A 502 2.49 15.39 21.86
N GLY A 503 3.65 15.11 21.26
CA GLY A 503 4.90 14.93 21.97
C GLY A 503 6.08 15.54 21.26
N LEU A 504 7.11 15.88 22.02
CA LEU A 504 8.38 16.42 21.54
C LEU A 504 9.54 15.93 22.40
N SER A 505 10.69 15.71 21.78
CA SER A 505 11.92 15.29 22.45
C SER A 505 13.05 16.30 22.23
N PRO A 506 14.07 16.33 23.13
CA PRO A 506 15.23 17.21 22.97
C PRO A 506 16.03 16.93 21.68
N ASN A 507 16.01 15.69 21.17
CA ASN A 507 16.64 15.32 19.89
C ASN A 507 15.81 15.69 18.65
N GLN A 508 14.82 16.59 18.78
CA GLN A 508 14.02 17.15 17.68
C GLN A 508 13.22 16.10 16.92
N LYS A 509 12.71 15.10 17.64
CA LYS A 509 11.66 14.23 17.15
C LYS A 509 10.34 14.64 17.79
N ALA A 510 9.26 14.50 17.05
CA ALA A 510 7.92 14.80 17.55
C ALA A 510 6.97 13.63 17.30
N LEU A 511 5.90 13.55 18.09
CA LEU A 511 4.77 12.66 17.86
C LEU A 511 3.57 13.48 17.42
N CYS A 512 2.96 13.06 16.33
CA CYS A 512 1.71 13.57 15.79
C CYS A 512 0.59 12.54 15.97
N THR A 513 -0.63 13.01 16.25
CA THR A 513 -1.81 12.13 16.37
C THR A 513 -3.10 12.92 16.20
N ASP A 514 -4.17 12.22 15.85
CA ASP A 514 -5.55 12.68 15.78
C ASP A 514 -6.45 12.04 16.87
N ILE A 515 -5.85 11.29 17.80
CA ILE A 515 -6.59 10.52 18.80
C ILE A 515 -7.52 11.42 19.62
N GLY A 516 -8.75 10.93 19.80
CA GLY A 516 -9.81 11.62 20.54
C GLY A 516 -10.49 12.76 19.78
N THR A 517 -9.92 13.23 18.67
CA THR A 517 -10.46 14.37 17.92
C THR A 517 -10.88 14.05 16.49
N GLY A 518 -10.24 13.05 15.85
CA GLY A 518 -10.19 12.96 14.40
C GLY A 518 -9.50 14.20 13.82
N ASN A 519 -9.85 14.57 12.59
CA ASN A 519 -9.34 15.79 11.96
C ASN A 519 -9.74 17.02 12.79
N LEU A 520 -8.74 17.67 13.40
CA LEU A 520 -8.91 18.86 14.22
C LEU A 520 -8.73 20.16 13.42
N TRP A 521 -8.12 20.11 12.24
CA TRP A 521 -7.83 21.32 11.47
C TRP A 521 -9.11 21.89 10.87
N ASN A 522 -9.29 23.21 11.03
CA ASN A 522 -10.38 23.93 10.39
C ASN A 522 -10.36 23.74 8.86
N PRO A 523 -11.51 23.51 8.20
CA PRO A 523 -11.59 23.41 6.74
C PRO A 523 -11.04 24.63 5.98
N ASN A 524 -11.03 25.82 6.58
CA ASN A 524 -10.43 27.01 5.96
C ASN A 524 -8.89 27.01 5.98
N ARG A 525 -8.27 26.02 6.65
CA ARG A 525 -6.83 25.81 6.77
C ARG A 525 -6.05 27.01 7.29
N ASN A 526 -6.68 27.87 8.08
CA ASN A 526 -5.99 28.99 8.70
C ASN A 526 -4.89 28.48 9.63
N TYR A 527 -3.72 29.11 9.56
CA TYR A 527 -2.57 28.83 10.42
C TYR A 527 -1.91 30.13 10.89
N ASN A 528 -1.13 30.01 11.96
CA ASN A 528 -0.35 31.09 12.55
C ASN A 528 1.05 30.57 12.87
N VAL A 529 2.07 31.42 12.74
CA VAL A 529 3.46 31.05 13.05
C VAL A 529 3.93 31.87 14.24
N GLN A 530 4.52 31.19 15.23
CA GLN A 530 5.20 31.81 16.36
C GLN A 530 6.66 31.35 16.30
N ALA A 531 7.55 32.19 15.79
CA ALA A 531 8.93 31.81 15.51
C ALA A 531 9.93 32.94 15.74
N VAL A 532 11.22 32.57 15.78
CA VAL A 532 12.43 33.37 15.94
C VAL A 532 12.57 34.00 17.33
N TYR A 533 11.60 34.79 17.76
CA TYR A 533 11.63 35.48 19.03
C TYR A 533 10.43 35.10 19.89
N GLU A 534 10.67 34.95 21.19
CA GLU A 534 9.57 34.85 22.15
C GLU A 534 8.73 36.13 22.08
N THR A 535 7.41 35.95 22.03
CA THR A 535 6.46 37.05 22.21
C THR A 535 6.12 37.14 23.70
N SER A 536 5.82 38.33 24.21
CA SER A 536 5.32 38.49 25.58
C SER A 536 3.87 38.00 25.75
N THR A 537 3.18 37.71 24.64
CA THR A 537 1.79 37.28 24.62
C THR A 537 1.62 35.88 25.21
N ARG A 538 0.63 35.73 26.09
CA ARG A 538 0.22 34.46 26.72
C ARG A 538 -1.26 34.24 26.47
N TYR A 539 -1.57 33.55 25.38
CA TYR A 539 -2.93 33.40 24.87
C TYR A 539 -3.82 32.55 25.80
N HIS A 540 -3.23 31.62 26.56
CA HIS A 540 -3.97 30.74 27.46
C HIS A 540 -4.11 31.28 28.89
N GLY A 541 -3.61 32.49 29.18
CA GLY A 541 -3.73 33.13 30.50
C GLY A 541 -2.92 32.44 31.61
N THR A 542 -1.94 31.60 31.26
CA THR A 542 -1.15 30.80 32.20
C THR A 542 0.04 31.55 32.82
N GLY A 543 0.28 32.80 32.43
CA GLY A 543 1.45 33.57 32.88
C GLY A 543 2.77 33.00 32.36
N ASP A 544 3.82 33.06 33.18
CA ASP A 544 5.13 32.48 32.84
C ASP A 544 5.19 30.98 33.17
N TRP A 545 4.57 30.18 32.31
CA TRP A 545 4.41 28.74 32.51
C TRP A 545 5.71 27.92 32.40
N ALA A 546 6.81 28.54 31.96
CA ALA A 546 8.16 27.98 31.92
C ALA A 546 9.20 29.10 32.16
N GLY A 547 9.37 29.47 33.43
CA GLY A 547 10.26 30.57 33.82
C GLY A 547 11.73 30.34 33.49
N GLY A 548 12.34 31.33 32.83
CA GLY A 548 13.74 31.26 32.36
C GLY A 548 13.94 30.53 31.03
N PHE A 549 12.87 30.20 30.31
CA PHE A 549 12.89 29.54 29.00
C PHE A 549 12.25 30.43 27.94
N THR A 550 12.71 30.31 26.69
CA THR A 550 12.04 30.91 25.53
C THR A 550 10.79 30.10 25.24
N LYS A 551 9.64 30.76 25.13
CA LYS A 551 8.34 30.13 24.92
C LYS A 551 7.75 30.55 23.58
N TYR A 552 7.21 29.58 22.86
CA TYR A 552 6.33 29.80 21.71
C TYR A 552 4.95 29.26 22.06
N GLU A 553 3.91 30.07 21.91
CA GLU A 553 2.55 29.72 22.33
C GLU A 553 1.53 30.10 21.25
N CYS A 554 0.69 29.13 20.88
CA CYS A 554 -0.34 29.34 19.88
C CYS A 554 -1.45 30.27 20.39
N PRO A 555 -2.10 31.03 19.49
CA PRO A 555 -3.33 31.76 19.81
C PRO A 555 -4.45 30.85 20.35
N THR A 556 -5.42 31.43 21.04
CA THR A 556 -6.64 30.70 21.46
C THR A 556 -7.33 30.06 20.26
N ASN A 557 -7.84 28.83 20.42
CA ASN A 557 -8.41 28.01 19.34
C ASN A 557 -7.43 27.60 18.23
N PHE A 558 -6.13 27.71 18.48
CA PHE A 558 -5.09 27.08 17.67
C PHE A 558 -4.36 26.02 18.50
N TYR A 559 -3.78 25.05 17.80
CA TYR A 559 -2.95 24.01 18.40
C TYR A 559 -1.64 23.87 17.63
N VAL A 560 -0.58 23.41 18.30
CA VAL A 560 0.70 23.13 17.64
C VAL A 560 0.53 21.96 16.67
N SER A 561 0.82 22.21 15.41
CA SER A 561 0.79 21.25 14.29
C SER A 561 2.17 21.04 13.66
N GLY A 562 3.15 21.87 14.03
CA GLY A 562 4.52 21.75 13.57
C GLY A 562 5.48 22.53 14.44
N PHE A 563 6.77 22.28 14.25
CA PHE A 563 7.86 22.92 14.99
C PHE A 563 9.07 23.12 14.08
N SER A 564 9.90 24.10 14.41
CA SER A 564 11.09 24.43 13.62
C SER A 564 12.34 24.50 14.47
N LYS A 565 13.49 24.40 13.78
CA LYS A 565 14.81 24.51 14.37
C LYS A 565 15.75 25.33 13.50
N ARG A 566 16.58 26.15 14.14
CA ARG A 566 17.80 26.77 13.59
C ARG A 566 19.05 26.18 14.23
N TYR A 567 20.24 26.66 13.83
CA TYR A 567 21.52 26.18 14.37
C TYR A 567 21.62 26.29 15.91
N TRP A 568 20.92 27.25 16.50
CA TRP A 568 20.85 27.47 17.95
C TRP A 568 19.73 26.68 18.64
N GLY A 569 18.91 25.92 17.89
CA GLY A 569 17.89 25.01 18.39
C GLY A 569 16.45 25.37 18.04
N THR A 570 15.50 24.90 18.86
CA THR A 570 14.04 25.06 18.61
C THR A 570 13.69 26.52 18.41
N SER A 571 13.22 26.86 17.22
CA SER A 571 13.09 28.25 16.76
C SER A 571 11.66 28.71 16.50
N GLY A 572 10.68 27.83 16.60
CA GLY A 572 9.29 28.22 16.40
C GLY A 572 8.33 27.06 16.34
N ILE A 573 7.05 27.42 16.24
CA ILE A 573 5.92 26.50 16.12
C ILE A 573 4.98 26.98 15.01
N LEU A 574 4.37 25.99 14.33
CA LEU A 574 3.25 26.19 13.43
C LEU A 574 1.96 25.87 14.19
N CYS A 575 1.07 26.84 14.24
CA CYS A 575 -0.22 26.75 14.90
C CYS A 575 -1.32 26.56 13.86
N ALA A 576 -2.02 25.43 13.87
CA ALA A 576 -3.19 25.20 13.03
C ALA A 576 -4.47 25.63 13.77
N SER A 577 -5.39 26.28 13.07
CA SER A 577 -6.69 26.64 13.64
C SER A 577 -7.55 25.41 13.85
N SER A 578 -8.22 25.32 14.99
CA SER A 578 -9.12 24.23 15.31
C SER A 578 -10.48 24.38 14.61
N ASN A 579 -11.11 23.26 14.25
CA ASN A 579 -12.50 23.21 13.79
C ASN A 579 -13.52 23.26 14.94
N ARG A 580 -13.05 23.27 16.19
CA ARG A 580 -13.86 23.33 17.42
C ARG A 580 -13.21 24.19 18.49
N ASN A 581 -13.98 24.63 19.48
CA ASN A 581 -13.45 25.43 20.58
C ASN A 581 -12.51 24.61 21.47
N LEU A 582 -11.30 25.13 21.69
CA LEU A 582 -10.30 24.52 22.57
C LEU A 582 -10.33 25.13 23.98
N SER A 583 -9.94 24.37 24.99
CA SER A 583 -9.89 24.85 26.38
C SER A 583 -8.57 25.57 26.67
N ASN A 584 -8.63 26.65 27.43
CA ASN A 584 -7.43 27.29 28.00
C ASN A 584 -6.98 26.66 29.32
N SER A 585 -7.59 25.56 29.76
CA SER A 585 -7.15 24.79 30.93
C SER A 585 -5.88 24.01 30.60
N CYS A 586 -4.72 24.55 30.95
CA CYS A 586 -3.42 24.00 30.60
C CYS A 586 -2.56 23.61 31.80
N ARG A 587 -1.58 22.74 31.56
CA ARG A 587 -0.51 22.36 32.49
C ARG A 587 0.82 22.22 31.75
N THR A 588 1.92 22.47 32.46
CA THR A 588 3.27 22.29 31.91
C THR A 588 3.73 20.84 32.13
N ILE A 589 4.25 20.21 31.09
CA ILE A 589 4.97 18.93 31.16
C ILE A 589 6.45 19.18 30.87
N TRP A 590 7.30 18.91 31.85
CA TRP A 590 8.75 18.99 31.73
C TRP A 590 9.35 17.66 31.29
N PHE A 591 10.31 17.71 30.37
CA PHE A 591 11.02 16.55 29.84
C PHE A 591 12.52 16.81 29.59
N ASP A 592 13.06 17.88 30.15
CA ASP A 592 14.50 18.23 30.10
C ASP A 592 15.35 17.36 31.04
N ARG A 593 14.73 16.67 32.00
CA ARG A 593 15.41 15.86 33.05
C ARG A 593 14.89 14.43 33.18
N GLY A 594 13.95 14.03 32.33
CA GLY A 594 13.37 12.69 32.38
C GLY A 594 12.25 12.51 31.37
N ASP A 595 11.87 11.26 31.14
CA ASP A 595 10.73 10.90 30.30
C ASP A 595 9.43 11.25 31.04
N ASN A 596 8.57 12.05 30.44
CA ASN A 596 7.30 12.49 31.00
C ASN A 596 6.20 12.35 29.96
N ARG A 597 5.79 11.10 29.77
CA ARG A 597 4.71 10.72 28.89
C ARG A 597 3.51 10.30 29.70
N THR A 598 2.36 10.88 29.37
CA THR A 598 1.09 10.50 30.00
C THR A 598 0.39 9.35 29.28
N SER A 599 0.92 8.92 28.13
CA SER A 599 0.44 7.80 27.34
C SER A 599 1.64 7.05 26.75
N VAL A 600 1.50 5.73 26.56
CA VAL A 600 2.49 4.90 25.86
C VAL A 600 2.10 4.66 24.39
N LYS A 601 0.92 5.12 23.98
CA LYS A 601 0.47 5.04 22.59
C LYS A 601 1.35 5.91 21.70
N GLY A 602 1.51 5.48 20.46
CA GLY A 602 2.51 6.01 19.55
C GLY A 602 3.90 5.42 19.78
N GLY A 603 4.10 4.48 20.72
CA GLY A 603 5.35 3.75 20.91
C GLY A 603 6.56 4.59 21.30
N ASP A 604 7.76 4.11 20.97
CA ASP A 604 9.02 4.84 21.19
C ASP A 604 9.42 5.65 19.94
N TRP A 605 8.75 6.78 19.74
CA TRP A 605 8.92 7.67 18.58
C TRP A 605 10.18 8.54 18.62
N ALA A 606 10.92 8.51 19.74
CA ALA A 606 12.20 9.19 19.91
C ALA A 606 13.17 8.35 20.76
N PHE A 607 13.53 7.19 20.20
CA PHE A 607 14.46 6.26 20.83
C PHE A 607 15.75 6.96 21.30
N GLY A 608 16.20 6.60 22.51
CA GLY A 608 17.41 7.18 23.13
C GLY A 608 17.27 8.61 23.66
N SER A 609 16.06 9.19 23.67
CA SER A 609 15.81 10.55 24.20
C SER A 609 14.61 10.59 25.14
N TYR A 610 14.64 11.54 26.08
CA TYR A 610 13.49 11.88 26.92
C TYR A 610 12.37 12.47 26.07
N LYS A 611 11.12 12.27 26.50
CA LYS A 611 9.95 12.73 25.75
C LYS A 611 9.00 13.46 26.69
N GLY A 612 8.49 14.59 26.23
CA GLY A 612 7.26 15.17 26.77
C GLY A 612 6.10 14.69 25.90
N GLN A 613 5.02 14.21 26.51
CA GLN A 613 3.81 13.84 25.76
C GLN A 613 2.54 14.19 26.54
N CYS A 614 1.72 15.06 25.94
CA CYS A 614 0.39 15.41 26.45
C CYS A 614 -0.56 14.20 26.38
N SER A 615 -1.63 14.20 27.18
CA SER A 615 -2.60 13.11 27.19
C SER A 615 -3.39 13.05 25.88
N ASP A 616 -4.04 11.90 25.61
CA ASP A 616 -4.81 11.69 24.37
C ASP A 616 -5.94 12.73 24.17
N ASN A 617 -6.47 13.31 25.27
CA ASN A 617 -7.51 14.35 25.24
C ASN A 617 -6.95 15.77 25.42
N GLU A 618 -5.65 15.97 25.19
CA GLU A 618 -4.96 17.26 25.29
C GLU A 618 -4.30 17.62 23.95
N TYR A 619 -4.16 18.91 23.71
CA TYR A 619 -3.36 19.45 22.61
C TYR A 619 -2.15 20.21 23.16
N VAL A 620 -1.08 20.30 22.37
CA VAL A 620 0.05 21.18 22.69
C VAL A 620 -0.35 22.61 22.31
N GLY A 621 -0.48 23.48 23.32
CA GLY A 621 -0.71 24.92 23.14
C GLY A 621 0.58 25.72 23.00
N GLY A 622 1.73 25.17 23.43
CA GLY A 622 3.02 25.83 23.32
C GLY A 622 4.22 24.95 23.66
N ILE A 623 5.40 25.39 23.25
CA ILE A 623 6.69 24.72 23.48
C ILE A 623 7.66 25.70 24.15
N ALA A 624 8.36 25.22 25.17
CA ALA A 624 9.45 25.96 25.82
C ALA A 624 10.79 25.30 25.49
N GLN A 625 11.79 26.13 25.21
CA GLN A 625 13.16 25.69 24.91
C GLN A 625 14.19 26.46 25.74
N ARG A 626 15.32 25.81 25.99
CA ARG A 626 16.51 26.44 26.56
C ARG A 626 17.76 25.77 26.00
N ASN A 627 18.79 26.57 25.75
CA ASN A 627 20.04 26.12 25.15
C ASN A 627 19.82 25.31 23.86
N GLY A 628 18.74 25.63 23.12
CA GLY A 628 18.38 25.02 21.87
C GLY A 628 17.55 23.74 21.93
N GLY A 629 17.49 23.09 23.09
CA GLY A 629 16.66 21.90 23.30
C GLY A 629 15.25 22.26 23.74
N ALA A 630 14.23 21.65 23.11
CA ALA A 630 12.89 21.66 23.67
C ALA A 630 12.91 20.99 25.05
N SER A 631 12.22 21.61 26.01
CA SER A 631 12.35 21.29 27.44
C SER A 631 11.01 21.08 28.13
N ALA A 632 9.96 21.76 27.67
CA ALA A 632 8.61 21.59 28.20
C ALA A 632 7.52 21.82 27.14
N LEU A 633 6.37 21.16 27.35
CA LEU A 633 5.14 21.37 26.61
C LEU A 633 4.11 22.07 27.49
N LEU A 634 3.36 23.02 26.94
CA LEU A 634 2.12 23.50 27.52
C LEU A 634 0.97 22.64 26.97
N CYS A 635 0.50 21.68 27.77
CA CYS A 635 -0.58 20.77 27.41
C CYS A 635 -1.92 21.34 27.88
N CYS A 636 -2.86 21.51 26.95
CA CYS A 636 -4.17 22.12 27.20
C CYS A 636 -5.28 21.13 26.87
N ARG A 637 -6.40 21.18 27.60
CA ARG A 637 -7.51 20.25 27.38
C ARG A 637 -8.24 20.52 26.06
N ILE A 638 -8.62 19.45 25.38
CA ILE A 638 -9.57 19.52 24.28
C ILE A 638 -10.97 19.47 24.91
N ASN A 639 -11.83 20.43 24.59
CA ASN A 639 -13.22 20.35 25.05
C ASN A 639 -13.89 19.16 24.32
N PRO A 640 -14.60 18.29 25.05
CA PRO A 640 -15.27 17.13 24.46
C PRO A 640 -16.29 17.54 23.40
#